data_AF-A0A4V6Q5N9-F1
#
_entry.id   AF-A0A4V6Q5N9-F1
#
_cell.length_a   1.000
_cell.length_b   1.000
_cell.length_c   1.000
_cell.angle_alpha   90.00
_cell.angle_beta   90.00
_cell.angle_gamma   90.00
#
_symmetry.space_group_name_H-M   'P 1'
#
loop_
_entity.id
_entity.type
_entity.pdbx_description
1 polymer ?
#
loop_
_entity_poly.entity_id
_entity_poly.type
_entity_poly.pdbx_seq_one_letter_code
_entity_poly.pdbx_strand_id
1 'polypeptide(L)'
;MTNPSANAYGWLLLACLFPLSALRGDVPVMTIAEAKAHLARREFQDPVRIRGVITFSNQRLGLAYVQDASGGIGFDPRTNASPLPKPGDMVEVEGYLSRHQGLTMLLRHRTRLGPPEVQPVFTPAKQSPAPLSFDLDAAAELRIDGLLTTVSGVVRNVSVPVEESEPMIVEISSPSGHAIARLPWREPQAVLDSWLNAPVDLNAVLVSRAASPLLPEDADALLLVSSRADWKLQPQALEEVFQRTPVTAVKAIQATPRSALRERTHVVGTVTAAKARSWVCLRMEDGSIEVSTRQMQDFKPGQRLAVASWPQNKEGRLMLQDGVCRVMGEGTPPLPVKLNKGIFNVNLHRELIQVTGILNTHSLPGGTPRYTLTLPSGVHCRLAWEHFLLPNQIHDLENGSRIRLTGICHFTQDSSSIPESTGLSILPRSLEDIVILAGPSWWTKERLMLTVWWLLGLVGIALPGALVFRWQLWRQSQRIREIECEAATEEERLRIAREFHDCLQQQLSSAALHLDTLKGALHAAPEMLPRLIDDTAAMLRHCQVEARHCIWDLRSDAAVRSSLTTSLNDWLGSRIRPDINTQVQFVHEGTEPPLPEGTPFQLMRIAQEAIANALAHSSARHIQVRLRCTRQHVEMIIEDDGRGFEPGLLTHPRPGHFGLSGLKERAAKIGADLELTTRPGTGTRIAVRLSLSSLQHESSF
;
A
#
# COMPACT_ATOMS: atom_id res chain seq x y z
N MET A 1 41.53 13.42 22.97
CA MET A 1 40.69 13.68 24.14
C MET A 1 41.55 14.44 25.13
N THR A 2 41.10 15.64 25.48
CA THR A 2 41.85 16.67 26.22
C THR A 2 42.16 16.24 27.65
N ASN A 3 43.42 16.46 28.04
CA ASN A 3 44.00 16.18 29.35
C ASN A 3 43.18 16.85 30.49
N PRO A 4 42.55 16.10 31.42
CA PRO A 4 41.75 16.70 32.49
C PRO A 4 42.59 17.17 33.69
N SER A 5 43.92 17.03 33.67
CA SER A 5 44.82 17.45 34.75
C SER A 5 44.95 18.98 34.91
N ALA A 6 44.42 19.78 33.96
CA ALA A 6 44.59 21.23 33.96
C ALA A 6 43.51 22.03 34.73
N ASN A 7 42.41 21.42 35.18
CA ASN A 7 41.32 22.14 35.86
C ASN A 7 41.34 22.04 37.40
N ALA A 8 42.45 21.60 38.00
CA ALA A 8 42.59 21.50 39.46
C ALA A 8 42.75 22.85 40.19
N TYR A 9 43.01 23.95 39.47
CA TYR A 9 43.42 25.23 40.08
C TYR A 9 42.36 26.34 40.11
N GLY A 10 41.24 26.20 39.37
CA GLY A 10 40.27 27.29 39.18
C GLY A 10 39.45 27.67 40.41
N TRP A 11 39.18 26.74 41.33
CA TRP A 11 38.31 26.98 42.50
C TRP A 11 39.05 27.17 43.84
N LEU A 12 40.38 26.94 43.86
CA LEU A 12 41.22 27.29 45.02
C LEU A 12 41.22 28.80 45.30
N LEU A 13 40.95 29.64 44.29
CA LEU A 13 40.95 31.10 44.39
C LEU A 13 39.69 31.69 45.08
N LEU A 14 38.51 31.04 44.99
CA LEU A 14 37.29 31.53 45.66
C LEU A 14 37.16 31.07 47.11
N ALA A 15 37.94 30.07 47.54
CA ALA A 15 38.00 29.68 48.94
C ALA A 15 38.74 30.71 49.80
N CYS A 16 39.63 31.54 49.23
CA CYS A 16 40.53 32.47 49.93
C CYS A 16 39.88 33.56 50.81
N LEU A 17 38.55 33.66 50.92
CA LEU A 17 37.87 34.72 51.67
C LEU A 17 37.55 34.42 53.15
N PHE A 18 37.70 33.18 53.65
CA PHE A 18 37.57 32.88 55.09
C PHE A 18 38.94 32.58 55.73
N PRO A 19 39.38 33.30 56.77
CA PRO A 19 40.67 33.03 57.40
C PRO A 19 40.62 31.79 58.30
N LEU A 20 41.69 30.98 58.30
CA LEU A 20 41.93 29.82 59.18
C LEU A 20 41.91 30.17 60.69
N SER A 21 41.87 31.46 61.04
CA SER A 21 41.74 31.97 62.40
C SER A 21 40.35 31.77 63.01
N ALA A 22 39.34 31.36 62.22
CA ALA A 22 37.97 31.11 62.67
C ALA A 22 37.75 29.74 63.34
N LEU A 23 38.72 28.80 63.29
CA LEU A 23 38.68 27.51 64.01
C LEU A 23 39.01 27.66 65.52
N ARG A 24 38.52 28.72 66.17
CA ARG A 24 38.81 29.06 67.58
C ARG A 24 37.63 28.84 68.54
N GLY A 25 36.62 28.09 68.13
CA GLY A 25 35.48 27.68 68.97
C GLY A 25 35.44 26.18 69.25
N ASP A 26 34.57 25.76 70.16
CA ASP A 26 34.35 24.36 70.51
C ASP A 26 33.58 23.66 69.37
N VAL A 27 34.33 23.04 68.45
CA VAL A 27 33.78 22.38 67.26
C VAL A 27 33.07 21.08 67.67
N PRO A 28 31.80 20.86 67.30
CA PRO A 28 31.06 19.66 67.70
C PRO A 28 31.70 18.40 67.11
N VAL A 29 31.91 17.40 67.98
CA VAL A 29 32.29 16.05 67.57
C VAL A 29 31.04 15.37 67.03
N MET A 30 31.11 14.85 65.81
CA MET A 30 29.99 14.16 65.17
C MET A 30 30.43 12.89 64.47
N THR A 31 29.48 11.98 64.25
CA THR A 31 29.70 10.80 63.43
C THR A 31 29.73 11.17 61.94
N ILE A 32 30.43 10.37 61.13
CA ILE A 32 30.51 10.60 59.68
C ILE A 32 29.12 10.51 59.02
N ALA A 33 28.23 9.63 59.50
CA ALA A 33 26.87 9.53 58.98
C ALA A 33 26.05 10.82 59.23
N GLU A 34 26.16 11.40 60.43
CA GLU A 34 25.54 12.69 60.75
C GLU A 34 26.12 13.80 59.88
N ALA A 35 27.46 13.82 59.67
CA ALA A 35 28.14 14.81 58.85
C ALA A 35 27.62 14.80 57.40
N LYS A 36 27.50 13.60 56.81
CA LYS A 36 26.94 13.42 55.47
C LYS A 36 25.45 13.80 55.41
N ALA A 37 24.67 13.54 56.46
CA ALA A 37 23.25 13.90 56.51
C ALA A 37 23.05 15.41 56.55
N HIS A 38 23.84 16.14 57.35
CA HIS A 38 23.83 17.60 57.41
C HIS A 38 24.19 18.24 56.06
N LEU A 39 25.21 17.70 55.37
CA LEU A 39 25.58 18.17 54.03
C LEU A 39 24.47 17.90 52.99
N ALA A 40 23.77 16.75 53.08
CA ALA A 40 22.69 16.41 52.17
C ALA A 40 21.48 17.36 52.29
N ARG A 41 21.20 17.86 53.50
CA ARG A 41 20.12 18.82 53.77
C ARG A 41 20.49 20.28 53.45
N ARG A 42 21.76 20.55 53.11
CA ARG A 42 22.33 21.92 52.94
C ARG A 42 22.16 22.81 54.20
N GLU A 43 22.06 22.18 55.37
CA GLU A 43 21.72 22.87 56.62
C GLU A 43 22.94 23.40 57.40
N PHE A 44 24.17 23.08 56.97
CA PHE A 44 25.36 23.26 57.81
C PHE A 44 26.51 23.95 57.06
N GLN A 45 26.97 25.09 57.59
CA GLN A 45 28.15 25.86 57.10
C GLN A 45 29.28 25.93 58.13
N ASP A 46 29.07 25.37 59.33
CA ASP A 46 30.04 25.37 60.42
C ASP A 46 31.07 24.25 60.27
N PRO A 47 32.27 24.38 60.89
CA PRO A 47 33.25 23.31 60.90
C PRO A 47 32.74 22.11 61.72
N VAL A 48 33.22 20.93 61.36
CA VAL A 48 32.90 19.66 62.05
C VAL A 48 34.18 18.98 62.50
N ARG A 49 34.09 18.22 63.59
CA ARG A 49 35.19 17.44 64.15
C ARG A 49 34.86 15.95 64.03
N ILE A 50 35.67 15.23 63.27
CA ILE A 50 35.46 13.81 62.97
C ILE A 50 36.64 13.00 63.54
N ARG A 51 36.33 11.92 64.26
CA ARG A 51 37.30 10.99 64.82
C ARG A 51 37.18 9.63 64.15
N GLY A 52 38.30 9.08 63.69
CA GLY A 52 38.29 7.76 63.07
C GLY A 52 39.67 7.27 62.68
N VAL A 53 39.70 6.12 62.03
CA VAL A 53 40.92 5.46 61.56
C VAL A 53 41.13 5.77 60.09
N ILE A 54 42.37 6.04 59.70
CA ILE A 54 42.73 6.23 58.29
C ILE A 54 42.64 4.88 57.57
N THR A 55 41.84 4.82 56.51
CA THR A 55 41.67 3.60 55.68
C THR A 55 42.34 3.70 54.33
N PHE A 56 42.54 4.92 53.83
CA PHE A 56 43.31 5.22 52.64
C PHE A 56 44.08 6.51 52.82
N SER A 57 45.32 6.57 52.34
CA SER A 57 46.13 7.79 52.33
C SER A 57 47.10 7.75 51.17
N ASN A 58 46.97 8.69 50.23
CA ASN A 58 47.89 8.85 49.13
C ASN A 58 48.25 10.34 48.96
N GLN A 59 49.51 10.64 49.26
CA GLN A 59 50.06 12.00 49.22
C GLN A 59 50.13 12.57 47.82
N ARG A 60 50.42 11.74 46.80
CA ARG A 60 50.48 12.17 45.40
C ARG A 60 49.11 12.56 44.88
N LEU A 61 48.07 11.80 45.27
CA LEU A 61 46.69 12.10 44.93
C LEU A 61 46.08 13.23 45.77
N GLY A 62 46.76 13.67 46.83
CA GLY A 62 46.20 14.67 47.76
C GLY A 62 44.90 14.20 48.40
N LEU A 63 44.79 12.89 48.69
CA LEU A 63 43.55 12.27 49.14
C LEU A 63 43.81 11.22 50.22
N ALA A 64 43.11 11.36 51.34
CA ALA A 64 43.04 10.38 52.42
C ALA A 64 41.58 10.18 52.83
N TYR A 65 41.24 8.99 53.31
CA TYR A 65 39.94 8.66 53.88
C TYR A 65 40.09 8.31 55.35
N VAL A 66 39.23 8.90 56.17
CA VAL A 66 39.02 8.53 57.56
C VAL A 66 37.68 7.81 57.68
N GLN A 67 37.65 6.72 58.44
CA GLN A 67 36.48 5.89 58.67
C GLN A 67 36.22 5.74 60.18
N ASP A 68 34.96 5.88 60.56
CA ASP A 68 34.43 5.56 61.89
C ASP A 68 33.44 4.39 61.80
N ALA A 69 32.71 4.08 62.88
CA ALA A 69 31.71 3.01 62.88
C ALA A 69 30.47 3.31 62.02
N SER A 70 30.29 4.56 61.57
CA SER A 70 29.10 5.06 60.88
C SER A 70 29.31 5.32 59.38
N GLY A 71 30.55 5.53 58.91
CA GLY A 71 30.84 5.89 57.53
C GLY A 71 32.31 6.20 57.26
N GLY A 72 32.64 6.54 56.01
CA GLY A 72 33.96 7.09 55.64
C GLY A 72 33.87 8.44 54.91
N ILE A 73 34.85 9.32 55.13
CA ILE A 73 34.91 10.66 54.52
C ILE A 73 36.32 11.01 54.07
N GLY A 74 36.43 11.70 52.92
CA GLY A 74 37.71 12.09 52.32
C GLY A 74 38.25 13.43 52.84
N PHE A 75 39.57 13.64 52.79
CA PHE A 75 40.24 14.91 53.05
C PHE A 75 41.62 14.96 52.36
N ASP A 76 42.22 16.16 52.25
CA ASP A 76 43.56 16.33 51.65
C ASP A 76 44.69 16.29 52.71
N PRO A 77 45.45 15.18 52.83
CA PRO A 77 46.43 15.01 53.91
C PRO A 77 47.60 16.00 53.84
N ARG A 78 47.80 16.71 52.72
CA ARG A 78 48.93 17.63 52.51
C ARG A 78 48.81 18.93 53.31
N THR A 79 47.60 19.27 53.78
CA THR A 79 47.31 20.64 54.18
C THR A 79 47.78 21.04 55.57
N ASN A 80 48.10 20.12 56.51
CA ASN A 80 48.62 20.50 57.85
C ASN A 80 49.18 19.35 58.75
N ALA A 81 49.31 18.11 58.28
CA ALA A 81 49.75 16.99 59.14
C ALA A 81 51.26 16.69 59.01
N SER A 82 52.01 16.74 60.11
CA SER A 82 53.38 16.24 60.21
C SER A 82 53.59 15.48 61.53
N PRO A 83 53.89 14.17 61.51
CA PRO A 83 54.01 13.30 60.33
C PRO A 83 52.68 13.10 59.59
N LEU A 84 52.75 12.67 58.33
CA LEU A 84 51.57 12.42 57.50
C LEU A 84 50.83 11.15 57.96
N PRO A 85 49.49 11.17 58.04
CA PRO A 85 48.70 10.04 58.48
C PRO A 85 48.83 8.86 57.52
N LYS A 86 49.08 7.67 58.06
CA LYS A 86 49.15 6.40 57.34
C LYS A 86 47.90 5.55 57.61
N PRO A 87 47.55 4.63 56.69
CA PRO A 87 46.50 3.65 56.95
C PRO A 87 46.72 2.93 58.29
N GLY A 88 45.68 2.87 59.12
CA GLY A 88 45.74 2.34 60.49
C GLY A 88 45.93 3.40 61.59
N ASP A 89 46.36 4.63 61.26
CA ASP A 89 46.50 5.69 62.25
C ASP A 89 45.12 6.20 62.71
N MET A 90 44.96 6.42 64.01
CA MET A 90 43.80 7.12 64.57
C MET A 90 44.00 8.62 64.45
N VAL A 91 43.03 9.31 63.84
CA VAL A 91 43.08 10.75 63.60
C VAL A 91 41.83 11.46 64.11
N GLU A 92 42.02 12.72 64.46
CA GLU A 92 40.96 13.70 64.62
C GLU A 92 41.10 14.76 63.53
N VAL A 93 40.08 14.90 62.68
CA VAL A 93 40.07 15.84 61.56
C VAL A 93 38.98 16.88 61.80
N GLU A 94 39.38 18.13 61.99
CA GLU A 94 38.49 19.28 62.10
C GLU A 94 38.46 20.03 60.78
N GLY A 95 37.32 20.22 60.13
CA GLY A 95 37.26 20.94 58.85
C GLY A 95 35.85 21.27 58.39
N TYR A 96 35.75 21.91 57.23
CA TYR A 96 34.46 22.28 56.64
C TYR A 96 34.00 21.21 55.66
N LEU A 97 32.74 20.76 55.79
CA LEU A 97 32.13 19.82 54.87
C LEU A 97 31.87 20.48 53.52
N SER A 98 32.29 19.82 52.44
CA SER A 98 32.01 20.29 51.09
C SER A 98 31.90 19.11 50.11
N ARG A 99 31.20 19.34 48.99
CA ARG A 99 31.23 18.44 47.83
C ARG A 99 32.27 18.94 46.83
N HIS A 100 33.32 18.15 46.62
CA HIS A 100 34.32 18.43 45.59
C HIS A 100 34.29 17.31 44.54
N GLN A 101 34.02 17.66 43.28
CA GLN A 101 33.92 16.69 42.17
C GLN A 101 32.95 15.51 42.45
N GLY A 102 31.86 15.79 43.18
CA GLY A 102 30.87 14.79 43.62
C GLY A 102 31.16 14.17 44.99
N LEU A 103 32.43 14.10 45.40
CA LEU A 103 32.88 13.48 46.65
C LEU A 103 32.59 14.35 47.86
N THR A 104 32.13 13.73 48.95
CA THR A 104 32.01 14.40 50.25
C THR A 104 33.37 14.44 50.94
N MET A 105 33.91 15.63 51.16
CA MET A 105 35.24 15.80 51.74
C MET A 105 35.28 16.90 52.81
N LEU A 106 36.29 16.82 53.69
CA LEU A 106 36.67 17.88 54.63
C LEU A 106 37.72 18.79 54.00
N LEU A 107 37.33 20.04 53.73
CA LEU A 107 38.23 21.09 53.24
C LEU A 107 38.74 21.94 54.40
N ARG A 108 39.93 22.53 54.22
CA ARG A 108 40.57 23.47 55.18
C ARG A 108 40.65 22.90 56.59
N HIS A 109 41.11 21.67 56.68
CA HIS A 109 41.08 20.94 57.93
C HIS A 109 42.38 21.08 58.75
N ARG A 110 42.28 20.78 60.04
CA ARG A 110 43.41 20.45 60.91
C ARG A 110 43.30 18.98 61.29
N THR A 111 44.39 18.25 61.08
CA THR A 111 44.48 16.84 61.46
C THR A 111 45.39 16.73 62.67
N ARG A 112 44.88 16.14 63.76
CA ARG A 112 45.67 15.76 64.92
C ARG A 112 45.85 14.24 64.93
N LEU A 113 47.08 13.80 65.12
CA LEU A 113 47.41 12.40 65.32
C LEU A 113 47.30 12.09 66.82
N GLY A 114 46.49 11.08 67.16
CA GLY A 114 46.25 10.68 68.54
C GLY A 114 45.23 11.55 69.30
N PRO A 115 44.69 11.06 70.42
CA PRO A 115 43.71 11.80 71.22
C PRO A 115 44.34 13.00 71.93
N PRO A 116 43.59 14.08 72.18
CA PRO A 116 44.07 15.21 72.96
C PRO A 116 44.00 14.84 74.46
N GLU A 117 45.16 14.97 75.11
CA GLU A 117 45.40 14.94 76.57
C GLU A 117 45.66 13.56 77.24
N VAL A 118 46.78 13.54 77.97
CA VAL A 118 47.36 12.50 78.84
C VAL A 118 48.35 11.53 78.18
N GLN A 119 49.49 11.35 78.88
CA GLN A 119 50.77 10.72 78.55
C GLN A 119 50.73 9.40 77.72
N PRO A 120 51.81 9.10 76.97
CA PRO A 120 51.83 8.03 75.97
C PRO A 120 52.00 6.67 76.65
N VAL A 121 50.90 6.05 77.04
CA VAL A 121 50.86 4.62 77.27
C VAL A 121 49.61 4.09 76.58
N PHE A 122 49.73 3.74 75.31
CA PHE A 122 49.54 2.38 74.81
C PHE A 122 49.44 2.35 73.29
N THR A 123 49.88 1.20 72.81
CA THR A 123 49.94 0.61 71.48
C THR A 123 49.10 1.30 70.39
N PRO A 124 49.69 1.61 69.22
CA PRO A 124 48.92 1.97 68.03
C PRO A 124 47.83 0.91 67.81
N ALA A 125 46.63 1.31 67.39
CA ALA A 125 45.68 0.38 66.81
C ALA A 125 46.36 -0.24 65.58
N LYS A 126 47.06 -1.35 65.77
CA LYS A 126 47.89 -2.03 64.75
C LYS A 126 47.05 -2.64 63.62
N GLN A 127 45.74 -2.42 63.61
CA GLN A 127 44.81 -3.01 62.68
C GLN A 127 43.82 -1.95 62.22
N SER A 128 43.89 -1.64 60.92
CA SER A 128 42.80 -0.98 60.19
C SER A 128 41.48 -1.73 60.44
N PRO A 129 40.32 -1.06 60.38
CA PRO A 129 39.03 -1.73 60.49
C PRO A 129 38.96 -2.92 59.52
N ALA A 130 38.40 -4.05 59.97
CA ALA A 130 38.22 -5.19 59.08
C ALA A 130 37.39 -4.73 57.86
N PRO A 131 37.84 -5.03 56.64
CA PRO A 131 37.10 -4.63 55.45
C PRO A 131 35.73 -5.29 55.49
N LEU A 132 34.70 -4.50 55.19
CA LEU A 132 33.35 -5.03 55.09
C LEU A 132 33.22 -5.76 53.74
N SER A 133 32.56 -6.92 53.71
CA SER A 133 32.30 -7.65 52.47
C SER A 133 30.97 -7.18 51.90
N PHE A 134 31.00 -6.51 50.74
CA PHE A 134 29.81 -6.01 50.06
C PHE A 134 29.87 -6.32 48.56
N ASP A 135 28.69 -6.45 47.95
CA ASP A 135 28.54 -6.58 46.51
C ASP A 135 28.67 -5.22 45.82
N LEU A 136 29.22 -5.13 44.60
CA LEU A 136 29.30 -3.84 43.89
C LEU A 136 27.89 -3.28 43.57
N ASP A 137 26.92 -4.15 43.29
CA ASP A 137 25.51 -3.77 43.11
C ASP A 137 24.90 -3.27 44.43
N ALA A 138 25.21 -3.94 45.54
CA ALA A 138 24.76 -3.52 46.87
C ALA A 138 25.37 -2.16 47.26
N ALA A 139 26.55 -1.80 46.75
CA ALA A 139 27.18 -0.50 46.97
C ALA A 139 26.49 0.67 46.25
N ALA A 140 25.66 0.41 45.23
CA ALA A 140 24.82 1.42 44.61
C ALA A 140 23.53 1.70 45.41
N GLU A 141 22.98 0.68 46.08
CA GLU A 141 21.74 0.78 46.88
C GLU A 141 21.99 1.14 48.35
N LEU A 142 23.06 0.62 48.95
CA LEU A 142 23.51 0.95 50.30
C LEU A 142 24.57 2.04 50.21
N ARG A 143 24.49 3.06 51.07
CA ARG A 143 25.39 4.24 51.13
C ARG A 143 26.82 3.86 51.59
N ILE A 144 27.51 2.98 50.85
CA ILE A 144 28.81 2.37 51.19
C ILE A 144 30.00 3.29 50.81
N ASP A 145 29.71 4.49 50.32
CA ASP A 145 30.71 5.49 49.92
C ASP A 145 31.75 5.81 51.01
N GLY A 146 33.03 5.61 50.67
CA GLY A 146 34.17 5.91 51.52
C GLY A 146 34.52 4.81 52.52
N LEU A 147 33.87 3.65 52.48
CA LEU A 147 34.16 2.52 53.37
C LEU A 147 35.22 1.59 52.79
N LEU A 148 36.10 1.09 53.67
CA LEU A 148 37.03 0.01 53.36
C LEU A 148 36.26 -1.29 53.14
N THR A 149 36.32 -1.79 51.91
CA THR A 149 35.53 -2.91 51.41
C THR A 149 36.44 -3.94 50.75
N THR A 150 36.14 -5.23 50.94
CA THR A 150 36.77 -6.30 50.15
C THR A 150 35.99 -6.50 48.87
N VAL A 151 36.67 -6.36 47.73
CA VAL A 151 36.11 -6.58 46.40
C VAL A 151 36.85 -7.73 45.72
N SER A 152 36.10 -8.70 45.23
CA SER A 152 36.60 -9.82 44.43
C SER A 152 36.20 -9.64 42.98
N GLY A 153 37.11 -9.91 42.06
CA GLY A 153 36.83 -9.79 40.64
C GLY A 153 37.98 -10.26 39.75
N VAL A 154 37.97 -9.75 38.51
CA VAL A 154 38.90 -10.14 37.44
C VAL A 154 39.51 -8.90 36.85
N VAL A 155 40.82 -8.91 36.70
CA VAL A 155 41.53 -7.83 35.99
C VAL A 155 41.19 -7.92 34.50
N ARG A 156 40.46 -6.92 34.00
CA ARG A 156 40.01 -6.80 32.61
C ARG A 156 40.98 -6.03 31.71
N ASN A 157 41.64 -5.05 32.28
CA ASN A 157 42.58 -4.18 31.58
C ASN A 157 43.53 -3.57 32.62
N VAL A 158 44.76 -3.33 32.21
CA VAL A 158 45.71 -2.55 33.00
C VAL A 158 46.26 -1.44 32.13
N SER A 159 45.99 -0.21 32.53
CA SER A 159 46.50 0.99 31.89
C SER A 159 47.54 1.62 32.79
N VAL A 160 48.75 1.80 32.25
CA VAL A 160 49.85 2.49 32.93
C VAL A 160 50.00 3.86 32.27
N PRO A 161 49.64 4.95 32.95
CA PRO A 161 49.79 6.29 32.40
C PRO A 161 51.25 6.63 32.10
N VAL A 162 51.47 7.50 31.10
CA VAL A 162 52.83 7.95 30.71
C VAL A 162 53.47 8.75 31.84
N GLU A 163 52.69 9.58 32.54
CA GLU A 163 53.19 10.41 33.64
C GLU A 163 53.40 9.58 34.91
N GLU A 164 54.63 9.56 35.44
CA GLU A 164 54.98 8.78 36.65
C GLU A 164 54.23 9.20 37.92
N SER A 165 53.63 10.40 37.90
CA SER A 165 52.83 10.96 38.98
C SER A 165 51.44 10.31 39.08
N GLU A 166 50.92 9.74 37.98
CA GLU A 166 49.57 9.16 37.92
C GLU A 166 49.57 7.66 38.33
N PRO A 167 48.54 7.22 39.09
CA PRO A 167 48.41 5.83 39.52
C PRO A 167 48.13 4.90 38.34
N MET A 168 48.55 3.63 38.44
CA MET A 168 48.08 2.62 37.49
C MET A 168 46.58 2.44 37.63
N ILE A 169 45.90 2.27 36.49
CA ILE A 169 44.47 2.08 36.41
C ILE A 169 44.22 0.63 36.02
N VAL A 170 43.49 -0.10 36.86
CA VAL A 170 43.09 -1.48 36.60
C VAL A 170 41.59 -1.55 36.51
N GLU A 171 41.07 -1.99 35.37
CA GLU A 171 39.65 -2.32 35.23
C GLU A 171 39.41 -3.69 35.85
N ILE A 172 38.42 -3.79 36.72
CA ILE A 172 38.06 -5.01 37.43
C ILE A 172 36.60 -5.32 37.17
N SER A 173 36.30 -6.59 37.00
CA SER A 173 34.92 -7.05 36.85
C SER A 173 34.56 -8.11 37.83
N SER A 174 33.40 -7.92 38.42
CA SER A 174 32.79 -8.78 39.42
C SER A 174 31.49 -9.32 38.84
N PRO A 175 30.98 -10.46 39.35
CA PRO A 175 29.58 -10.90 39.20
C PRO A 175 28.51 -9.79 39.24
N SER A 176 28.80 -8.70 39.95
CA SER A 176 27.88 -7.61 40.29
C SER A 176 28.22 -6.27 39.65
N GLY A 177 29.02 -6.24 38.58
CA GLY A 177 29.35 -4.99 37.89
C GLY A 177 30.83 -4.75 37.63
N HIS A 178 31.13 -3.55 37.14
CA HIS A 178 32.47 -3.13 36.72
C HIS A 178 33.01 -2.03 37.62
N ALA A 179 34.26 -2.16 38.04
CA ALA A 179 34.92 -1.20 38.91
C ALA A 179 36.31 -0.84 38.39
N ILE A 180 36.74 0.37 38.68
CA ILE A 180 38.08 0.86 38.33
C ILE A 180 38.91 0.92 39.61
N ALA A 181 40.00 0.16 39.68
CA ALA A 181 40.97 0.25 40.76
C ALA A 181 42.12 1.20 40.40
N ARG A 182 42.49 2.08 41.33
CA ARG A 182 43.68 2.93 41.23
C ARG A 182 44.76 2.38 42.15
N LEU A 183 45.88 1.97 41.56
CA LEU A 183 47.02 1.42 42.28
C LEU A 183 48.14 2.48 42.38
N PRO A 184 48.59 2.85 43.59
CA PRO A 184 49.61 3.87 43.80
C PRO A 184 51.06 3.40 43.55
N TRP A 185 51.25 2.15 43.13
CA TRP A 185 52.55 1.58 42.73
C TRP A 185 52.54 1.18 41.25
N ARG A 186 53.71 0.85 40.70
CA ARG A 186 53.88 0.33 39.34
C ARG A 186 54.45 -1.08 39.36
N GLU A 187 54.16 -1.86 38.33
CA GLU A 187 54.71 -3.20 38.13
C GLU A 187 55.33 -3.31 36.72
N PRO A 188 56.32 -4.21 36.51
CA PRO A 188 56.89 -4.46 35.19
C PRO A 188 55.84 -4.99 34.19
N GLN A 189 55.98 -4.68 32.90
CA GLN A 189 55.04 -5.10 31.85
C GLN A 189 54.78 -6.62 31.86
N ALA A 190 55.81 -7.45 32.04
CA ALA A 190 55.67 -8.91 32.11
C ALA A 190 54.74 -9.39 33.24
N VAL A 191 54.69 -8.66 34.36
CA VAL A 191 53.78 -8.95 35.47
C VAL A 191 52.37 -8.50 35.12
N LEU A 192 52.21 -7.34 34.49
CA LEU A 192 50.91 -6.82 34.06
C LEU A 192 50.22 -7.72 33.02
N ASP A 193 51.00 -8.28 32.10
CA ASP A 193 50.48 -9.23 31.10
C ASP A 193 49.91 -10.49 31.77
N SER A 194 50.49 -10.91 32.90
CA SER A 194 50.00 -12.04 33.70
C SER A 194 48.74 -11.71 34.51
N TRP A 195 48.43 -10.44 34.71
CA TRP A 195 47.23 -10.02 35.45
C TRP A 195 45.98 -10.13 34.58
N LEU A 196 46.09 -10.00 33.26
CA LEU A 196 44.93 -10.04 32.37
C LEU A 196 44.16 -11.37 32.51
N ASN A 197 42.86 -11.26 32.81
CA ASN A 197 41.95 -12.37 33.11
C ASN A 197 42.24 -13.12 34.42
N ALA A 198 43.16 -12.63 35.25
CA ALA A 198 43.48 -13.23 36.52
C ALA A 198 42.49 -12.77 37.62
N PRO A 199 42.08 -13.68 38.52
CA PRO A 199 41.27 -13.32 39.68
C PRO A 199 42.08 -12.44 40.65
N VAL A 200 41.38 -11.48 41.26
CA VAL A 200 41.94 -10.59 42.27
C VAL A 200 40.95 -10.39 43.41
N ASP A 201 41.45 -10.53 44.62
CA ASP A 201 40.81 -10.05 45.84
C ASP A 201 41.55 -8.81 46.31
N LEU A 202 40.83 -7.74 46.56
CA LEU A 202 41.43 -6.49 47.00
C LEU A 202 40.66 -5.83 48.13
N ASN A 203 41.39 -5.19 49.03
CA ASN A 203 40.83 -4.31 50.03
C ASN A 203 41.00 -2.87 49.56
N ALA A 204 39.89 -2.17 49.35
CA ALA A 204 39.93 -0.80 48.87
C ALA A 204 38.85 0.06 49.52
N VAL A 205 39.11 1.35 49.59
CA VAL A 205 38.05 2.31 49.86
C VAL A 205 37.20 2.44 48.60
N LEU A 206 35.91 2.10 48.72
CA LEU A 206 34.96 2.13 47.62
C LEU A 206 34.33 3.52 47.49
N VAL A 207 34.30 4.04 46.28
CA VAL A 207 33.60 5.27 45.90
C VAL A 207 32.59 4.90 44.82
N SER A 208 31.29 5.01 45.10
CA SER A 208 30.26 4.67 44.12
C SER A 208 30.18 5.70 42.99
N ARG A 209 29.57 5.31 41.87
CA ARG A 209 29.20 6.22 40.79
C ARG A 209 28.28 7.35 41.24
N ALA A 210 27.38 7.10 42.21
CA ALA A 210 26.52 8.15 42.77
C ALA A 210 27.34 9.24 43.48
N ALA A 211 28.49 8.88 44.06
CA ALA A 211 29.41 9.81 44.69
C ALA A 211 30.43 10.43 43.73
N SER A 212 30.72 9.83 42.57
CA SER A 212 31.65 10.39 41.58
C SER A 212 31.09 10.33 40.17
N PRO A 213 30.43 11.40 39.69
CA PRO A 213 29.91 11.48 38.31
C PRO A 213 31.02 11.60 37.25
N LEU A 214 32.29 11.63 37.66
CA LEU A 214 33.46 11.65 36.77
C LEU A 214 33.92 10.24 36.37
N LEU A 215 33.28 9.19 36.87
CA LEU A 215 33.54 7.83 36.45
C LEU A 215 33.08 7.62 34.99
N PRO A 216 33.81 6.81 34.19
CA PRO A 216 33.33 6.35 32.89
C PRO A 216 31.91 5.76 32.98
N GLU A 217 31.10 5.92 31.92
CA GLU A 217 29.69 5.49 31.93
C GLU A 217 29.51 4.01 32.25
N ASP A 218 30.51 3.20 31.94
CA ASP A 218 30.58 1.76 32.12
C ASP A 218 31.17 1.32 33.46
N ALA A 219 31.58 2.24 34.34
CA ALA A 219 32.13 1.93 35.66
C ALA A 219 31.16 2.28 36.79
N ASP A 220 30.84 1.28 37.61
CA ASP A 220 29.90 1.37 38.73
C ASP A 220 30.57 1.91 40.01
N ALA A 221 31.88 1.70 40.15
CA ALA A 221 32.64 2.16 41.32
C ALA A 221 34.12 2.45 41.03
N LEU A 222 34.71 3.30 41.86
CA LEU A 222 36.15 3.55 41.95
C LEU A 222 36.70 2.91 43.24
N LEU A 223 37.74 2.10 43.11
CA LEU A 223 38.41 1.39 44.20
C LEU A 223 39.77 2.03 44.45
N LEU A 224 39.94 2.61 45.63
CA LEU A 224 41.20 3.23 46.06
C LEU A 224 42.00 2.24 46.89
N VAL A 225 43.07 1.69 46.31
CA VAL A 225 43.90 0.67 46.96
C VAL A 225 45.08 1.34 47.65
N SER A 226 45.24 1.08 48.95
CA SER A 226 46.25 1.75 49.78
C SER A 226 47.66 1.19 49.59
N SER A 227 47.78 -0.13 49.47
CA SER A 227 49.08 -0.81 49.47
C SER A 227 49.08 -2.09 48.63
N ARG A 228 50.27 -2.59 48.30
CA ARG A 228 50.44 -3.87 47.59
C ARG A 228 49.88 -5.07 48.39
N ALA A 229 49.87 -5.00 49.72
CA ALA A 229 49.34 -6.06 50.58
C ALA A 229 47.81 -6.20 50.45
N ASP A 230 47.15 -5.11 50.08
CA ASP A 230 45.71 -5.05 49.82
C ASP A 230 45.34 -5.50 48.41
N TRP A 231 46.33 -5.85 47.57
CA TRP A 231 46.14 -6.40 46.24
C TRP A 231 46.57 -7.87 46.24
N LYS A 232 45.60 -8.76 46.42
CA LYS A 232 45.83 -10.20 46.45
C LYS A 232 45.36 -10.80 45.14
N LEU A 233 46.30 -10.87 44.20
CA LEU A 233 46.10 -11.71 43.03
C LEU A 233 45.96 -13.14 43.51
N GLN A 234 44.79 -13.71 43.27
CA GLN A 234 44.56 -15.11 43.44
C GLN A 234 44.63 -15.70 42.05
N PRO A 235 45.79 -16.18 41.58
CA PRO A 235 45.78 -17.17 40.54
C PRO A 235 45.12 -18.43 41.12
N GLN A 236 43.80 -18.41 41.29
CA GLN A 236 43.04 -19.63 41.35
C GLN A 236 43.38 -20.34 40.06
N ALA A 237 43.88 -21.58 40.16
CA ALA A 237 44.28 -22.31 38.99
C ALA A 237 43.06 -22.37 38.08
N LEU A 238 43.09 -21.59 36.99
CA LEU A 238 42.13 -21.69 35.91
C LEU A 238 41.97 -23.18 35.52
N GLU A 239 43.05 -23.93 35.69
CA GLU A 239 43.15 -25.38 35.62
C GLU A 239 42.22 -26.14 36.59
N GLU A 240 42.10 -25.74 37.86
CA GLU A 240 41.13 -26.35 38.78
C GLU A 240 39.69 -26.13 38.30
N VAL A 241 39.38 -24.96 37.73
CA VAL A 241 38.05 -24.68 37.16
C VAL A 241 37.80 -25.59 35.95
N PHE A 242 38.75 -25.69 35.02
CA PHE A 242 38.64 -26.58 33.86
C PHE A 242 38.64 -28.07 34.22
N GLN A 243 39.19 -28.46 35.38
CA GLN A 243 39.13 -29.84 35.90
C GLN A 243 37.80 -30.19 36.55
N ARG A 244 36.97 -29.20 36.95
CA ARG A 244 35.61 -29.45 37.44
C ARG A 244 34.74 -30.03 36.32
N THR A 245 33.73 -30.80 36.70
CA THR A 245 32.75 -31.35 35.77
C THR A 245 32.09 -30.21 34.97
N PRO A 246 32.18 -30.23 33.63
CA PRO A 246 31.63 -29.15 32.82
C PRO A 246 30.10 -29.15 32.85
N VAL A 247 29.53 -27.96 32.94
CA VAL A 247 28.09 -27.74 32.77
C VAL A 247 27.80 -27.70 31.27
N THR A 248 26.95 -28.61 30.80
CA THR A 248 26.60 -28.77 29.38
C THR A 248 25.18 -28.31 29.03
N ALA A 249 24.35 -27.96 30.03
CA ALA A 249 22.99 -27.46 29.85
C ALA A 249 22.80 -26.04 30.46
N VAL A 250 22.09 -25.16 29.74
CA VAL A 250 21.72 -23.80 30.17
C VAL A 250 20.79 -23.85 31.39
N LYS A 251 19.82 -24.78 31.43
CA LYS A 251 18.93 -24.92 32.59
C LYS A 251 19.68 -25.26 33.87
N ALA A 252 20.79 -25.98 33.79
CA ALA A 252 21.63 -26.27 34.95
C ALA A 252 22.26 -24.98 35.51
N ILE A 253 22.69 -24.06 34.63
CA ILE A 253 23.18 -22.75 35.05
C ILE A 253 22.04 -21.92 35.68
N GLN A 254 20.84 -21.93 35.07
CA GLN A 254 19.66 -21.21 35.60
C GLN A 254 19.18 -21.74 36.95
N ALA A 255 19.33 -23.05 37.19
CA ALA A 255 18.95 -23.70 38.45
C ALA A 255 19.99 -23.48 39.57
N THR A 256 21.18 -22.95 39.24
CA THR A 256 22.23 -22.66 40.22
C THR A 256 21.75 -21.56 41.19
N PRO A 257 21.77 -21.78 42.52
CA PRO A 257 21.41 -20.76 43.50
C PRO A 257 22.24 -19.48 43.30
N ARG A 258 21.65 -18.30 43.53
CA ARG A 258 22.36 -17.01 43.37
C ARG A 258 23.67 -16.92 44.16
N SER A 259 23.75 -17.59 45.31
CA SER A 259 24.98 -17.67 46.12
C SER A 259 26.11 -18.44 45.44
N ALA A 260 25.80 -19.42 44.59
CA ALA A 260 26.76 -20.24 43.84
C ALA A 260 27.11 -19.64 42.46
N LEU A 261 26.38 -18.62 41.98
CA LEU A 261 26.75 -17.83 40.79
C LEU A 261 27.99 -16.95 41.00
N ARG A 262 28.57 -16.96 42.21
CA ARG A 262 29.77 -16.19 42.58
C ARG A 262 31.07 -16.86 42.15
N GLU A 263 31.04 -18.14 41.78
CA GLU A 263 32.22 -18.86 41.30
C GLU A 263 32.25 -18.97 39.77
N ARG A 264 33.46 -19.11 39.20
CA ARG A 264 33.57 -19.48 37.78
C ARG A 264 32.96 -20.85 37.55
N THR A 265 32.11 -20.93 36.54
CA THR A 265 31.59 -22.18 36.03
C THR A 265 32.41 -22.63 34.83
N HIS A 266 32.73 -23.91 34.80
CA HIS A 266 33.25 -24.56 33.62
C HIS A 266 32.07 -24.95 32.74
N VAL A 267 31.99 -24.34 31.56
CA VAL A 267 30.90 -24.54 30.59
C VAL A 267 31.50 -25.12 29.31
N VAL A 268 30.83 -26.10 28.72
CA VAL A 268 31.23 -26.64 27.41
C VAL A 268 30.09 -26.47 26.42
N GLY A 269 30.42 -25.93 25.25
CA GLY A 269 29.45 -25.71 24.18
C GLY A 269 30.10 -25.63 22.80
N THR A 270 29.25 -25.59 21.78
CA THR A 270 29.69 -25.45 20.38
C THR A 270 29.42 -24.02 19.90
N VAL A 271 30.40 -23.38 19.27
CA VAL A 271 30.27 -22.01 18.77
C VAL A 271 29.19 -21.93 17.69
N THR A 272 28.17 -21.09 17.89
CA THR A 272 27.16 -20.76 16.87
C THR A 272 27.57 -19.54 16.07
N ALA A 273 28.10 -18.53 16.76
CA ALA A 273 28.84 -17.42 16.20
C ALA A 273 29.75 -16.79 17.25
N ALA A 274 30.71 -16.00 16.80
CA ALA A 274 31.59 -15.26 17.65
C ALA A 274 31.92 -13.91 17.02
N LYS A 275 32.29 -12.97 17.88
CA LYS A 275 32.90 -11.71 17.51
C LYS A 275 34.18 -11.54 18.31
N ALA A 276 35.29 -11.41 17.59
CA ALA A 276 36.60 -11.18 18.19
C ALA A 276 36.55 -10.00 19.17
N ARG A 277 37.17 -10.18 20.34
CA ARG A 277 37.25 -9.17 21.43
C ARG A 277 35.91 -8.69 22.00
N SER A 278 34.81 -9.42 21.79
CA SER A 278 33.50 -8.99 22.27
C SER A 278 32.71 -10.13 22.93
N TRP A 279 32.23 -11.08 22.13
CA TRP A 279 31.34 -12.13 22.61
C TRP A 279 31.43 -13.40 21.76
N VAL A 280 31.08 -14.53 22.35
CA VAL A 280 30.95 -15.84 21.70
C VAL A 280 29.61 -16.43 22.11
N CYS A 281 28.79 -16.81 21.15
CA CYS A 281 27.56 -17.56 21.42
C CYS A 281 27.86 -19.06 21.37
N LEU A 282 27.49 -19.76 22.44
CA LEU A 282 27.67 -21.19 22.57
C LEU A 282 26.32 -21.90 22.57
N ARG A 283 26.15 -22.88 21.69
CA ARG A 283 25.08 -23.86 21.76
C ARG A 283 25.47 -24.96 22.75
N MET A 284 24.64 -25.09 23.76
CA MET A 284 24.64 -26.12 24.80
C MET A 284 23.54 -27.15 24.50
N GLU A 285 23.37 -28.18 25.35
CA GLU A 285 22.43 -29.28 25.10
C GLU A 285 20.98 -28.82 24.90
N ASP A 286 20.51 -27.88 25.73
CA ASP A 286 19.10 -27.45 25.82
C ASP A 286 18.85 -25.99 25.38
N GLY A 287 19.90 -25.25 25.00
CA GLY A 287 19.78 -23.85 24.60
C GLY A 287 21.12 -23.23 24.21
N SER A 288 21.11 -21.92 23.97
CA SER A 288 22.29 -21.13 23.65
C SER A 288 22.54 -20.07 24.71
N ILE A 289 23.81 -19.79 24.97
CA ILE A 289 24.24 -18.78 25.94
C ILE A 289 25.32 -17.88 25.33
N GLU A 290 25.29 -16.61 25.68
CA GLU A 290 26.30 -15.64 25.31
C GLU A 290 27.43 -15.61 26.34
N VAL A 291 28.66 -15.69 25.86
CA VAL A 291 29.89 -15.52 26.62
C VAL A 291 30.54 -14.21 26.21
N SER A 292 30.65 -13.24 27.11
CA SER A 292 31.50 -12.07 26.89
C SER A 292 32.96 -12.45 27.09
N THR A 293 33.82 -12.14 26.11
CA THR A 293 35.25 -12.44 26.18
C THR A 293 36.07 -11.37 25.47
N ARG A 294 37.23 -11.03 26.03
CA ARG A 294 38.21 -10.09 25.44
C ARG A 294 39.37 -10.80 24.75
N GLN A 295 39.37 -12.14 24.68
CA GLN A 295 40.42 -12.89 23.99
C GLN A 295 40.50 -12.47 22.52
N MET A 296 41.74 -12.33 22.02
CA MET A 296 42.04 -11.96 20.63
C MET A 296 41.84 -13.13 19.64
N GLN A 297 41.58 -14.34 20.15
CA GLN A 297 41.37 -15.52 19.31
C GLN A 297 40.07 -15.39 18.54
N ASP A 298 40.12 -15.67 17.23
CA ASP A 298 38.94 -15.73 16.38
C ASP A 298 38.34 -17.14 16.44
N PHE A 299 37.13 -17.26 16.98
CA PHE A 299 36.44 -18.53 17.16
C PHE A 299 35.51 -18.80 15.99
N LYS A 300 35.66 -19.95 15.34
CA LYS A 300 34.86 -20.32 14.17
C LYS A 300 33.60 -21.08 14.58
N PRO A 301 32.45 -20.85 13.92
CA PRO A 301 31.26 -21.68 14.11
C PRO A 301 31.57 -23.18 13.96
N GLY A 302 31.04 -24.00 14.87
CA GLY A 302 31.32 -25.43 14.95
C GLY A 302 32.47 -25.83 15.86
N GLN A 303 33.36 -24.91 16.27
CA GLN A 303 34.38 -25.24 17.28
C GLN A 303 33.72 -25.56 18.63
N ARG A 304 34.26 -26.57 19.33
CA ARG A 304 33.84 -26.90 20.69
C ARG A 304 34.75 -26.18 21.68
N LEU A 305 34.18 -25.34 22.53
CA LEU A 305 34.92 -24.55 23.51
C LEU A 305 34.62 -25.04 24.93
N ALA A 306 35.68 -25.13 25.73
CA ALA A 306 35.61 -25.12 27.18
C ALA A 306 35.80 -23.68 27.65
N VAL A 307 34.86 -23.18 28.46
CA VAL A 307 34.85 -21.80 28.93
C VAL A 307 34.82 -21.77 30.44
N ALA A 308 35.73 -21.02 31.04
CA ALA A 308 35.70 -20.69 32.46
C ALA A 308 35.22 -19.23 32.61
N SER A 309 33.99 -19.05 33.10
CA SER A 309 33.29 -17.75 33.11
C SER A 309 32.40 -17.59 34.33
N TRP A 310 31.97 -16.35 34.63
CA TRP A 310 30.98 -16.09 35.67
C TRP A 310 29.57 -16.04 35.10
N PRO A 311 28.62 -16.83 35.62
CA PRO A 311 27.23 -16.70 35.25
C PRO A 311 26.63 -15.43 35.90
N GLN A 312 26.07 -14.56 35.08
CA GLN A 312 25.42 -13.33 35.51
C GLN A 312 24.02 -13.22 34.95
N ASN A 313 23.16 -12.54 35.70
CA ASN A 313 21.83 -12.18 35.24
C ASN A 313 21.76 -10.67 35.04
N LYS A 314 21.85 -10.22 33.80
CA LYS A 314 21.73 -8.80 33.44
C LYS A 314 20.41 -8.58 32.72
N GLU A 315 19.62 -7.60 33.18
CA GLU A 315 18.33 -7.26 32.58
C GLU A 315 17.38 -8.48 32.44
N GLY A 316 17.43 -9.40 33.40
CA GLY A 316 16.62 -10.63 33.40
C GLY A 316 17.11 -11.73 32.46
N ARG A 317 18.33 -11.62 31.90
CA ARG A 317 18.94 -12.61 31.01
C ARG A 317 20.21 -13.19 31.60
N LEU A 318 20.31 -14.51 31.50
CA LEU A 318 21.51 -15.24 31.87
C LEU A 318 22.56 -15.11 30.77
N MET A 319 23.74 -14.62 31.12
CA MET A 319 24.93 -14.61 30.27
C MET A 319 26.17 -15.01 31.07
N LEU A 320 27.25 -15.35 30.36
CA LEU A 320 28.54 -15.70 30.93
C LEU A 320 29.51 -14.53 30.72
N GLN A 321 29.99 -13.92 31.80
CA GLN A 321 30.89 -12.78 31.73
C GLN A 321 32.36 -13.21 31.92
N ASP A 322 33.26 -12.47 31.26
CA ASP A 322 34.72 -12.64 31.34
C ASP A 322 35.19 -14.08 31.11
N GLY A 323 34.62 -14.71 30.07
CA GLY A 323 34.93 -16.08 29.71
C GLY A 323 36.34 -16.22 29.16
N VAL A 324 37.13 -17.08 29.82
CA VAL A 324 38.37 -17.61 29.24
C VAL A 324 38.02 -18.89 28.50
N CYS A 325 38.13 -18.84 27.18
CA CYS A 325 37.82 -19.92 26.28
C CYS A 325 39.08 -20.71 25.90
N ARG A 326 38.97 -22.04 25.87
CA ARG A 326 39.95 -22.98 25.33
C ARG A 326 39.27 -23.83 24.26
N VAL A 327 39.93 -23.96 23.11
CA VAL A 327 39.43 -24.82 22.02
C VAL A 327 39.69 -26.28 22.39
N MET A 328 38.62 -27.07 22.50
CA MET A 328 38.69 -28.51 22.78
C MET A 328 38.81 -29.36 21.51
N GLY A 329 38.40 -28.81 20.37
CA GLY A 329 38.42 -29.46 19.06
C GLY A 329 37.36 -28.89 18.12
N GLU A 330 37.28 -29.46 16.91
CA GLU A 330 36.20 -29.16 15.97
C GLU A 330 34.99 -30.06 16.27
N GLY A 331 33.80 -29.45 16.35
CA GLY A 331 32.52 -30.12 16.44
C GLY A 331 31.70 -29.92 15.17
N THR A 332 30.53 -30.54 15.11
CA THR A 332 29.57 -30.29 14.04
C THR A 332 28.93 -28.91 14.23
N PRO A 333 28.98 -28.00 13.24
CA PRO A 333 28.31 -26.71 13.34
C PRO A 333 26.81 -26.92 13.56
N PRO A 334 26.21 -26.26 14.58
CA PRO A 334 24.81 -26.44 14.90
C PRO A 334 23.92 -26.03 13.73
N LEU A 335 22.97 -26.88 13.37
CA LEU A 335 21.99 -26.57 12.35
C LEU A 335 21.02 -25.50 12.87
N PRO A 336 20.65 -24.51 12.04
CA PRO A 336 19.73 -23.47 12.46
C PRO A 336 18.33 -24.03 12.72
N VAL A 337 17.66 -23.53 13.76
CA VAL A 337 16.27 -23.84 14.05
C VAL A 337 15.38 -23.16 13.00
N LYS A 338 14.71 -23.96 12.17
CA LYS A 338 13.80 -23.45 11.13
C LYS A 338 12.48 -23.02 11.76
N LEU A 339 12.19 -21.73 11.72
CA LEU A 339 10.96 -21.17 12.28
C LEU A 339 9.94 -20.93 11.16
N ASN A 340 8.96 -21.83 11.06
CA ASN A 340 7.87 -21.74 10.07
C ASN A 340 6.57 -21.13 10.64
N LYS A 341 6.43 -21.06 11.96
CA LYS A 341 5.27 -20.51 12.67
C LYS A 341 5.80 -19.45 13.63
N GLY A 342 5.26 -18.24 13.61
CA GLY A 342 5.75 -17.03 14.29
C GLY A 342 5.77 -17.05 15.82
N ILE A 343 6.07 -18.19 16.44
CA ILE A 343 6.29 -18.33 17.88
C ILE A 343 7.73 -17.94 18.16
N PHE A 344 7.95 -16.66 18.45
CA PHE A 344 9.20 -16.16 18.98
C PHE A 344 9.05 -16.01 20.49
N ASN A 345 9.81 -16.76 21.26
CA ASN A 345 9.84 -16.66 22.72
C ASN A 345 11.24 -16.27 23.20
N VAL A 346 11.33 -15.83 24.46
CA VAL A 346 12.59 -15.44 25.11
C VAL A 346 13.62 -16.59 25.10
N ASN A 347 13.17 -17.85 25.05
CA ASN A 347 14.06 -19.02 24.99
C ASN A 347 14.81 -19.17 23.67
N LEU A 348 14.38 -18.48 22.61
CA LEU A 348 15.14 -18.39 21.35
C LEU A 348 16.22 -17.31 21.41
N HIS A 349 16.44 -16.64 22.54
CA HIS A 349 17.51 -15.66 22.63
C HIS A 349 18.88 -16.31 22.42
N ARG A 350 19.72 -15.69 21.59
CA ARG A 350 21.04 -16.16 21.15
C ARG A 350 21.04 -17.50 20.40
N GLU A 351 19.87 -18.02 20.05
CA GLU A 351 19.74 -19.19 19.18
C GLU A 351 20.03 -18.86 17.73
N LEU A 352 20.64 -19.83 17.04
CA LEU A 352 20.81 -19.77 15.60
C LEU A 352 19.50 -20.19 14.92
N ILE A 353 18.84 -19.23 14.29
CA ILE A 353 17.54 -19.44 13.64
C ILE A 353 17.63 -19.23 12.14
N GLN A 354 16.71 -19.87 11.41
CA GLN A 354 16.52 -19.64 9.98
C GLN A 354 15.06 -19.27 9.72
N VAL A 355 14.86 -18.14 9.07
CA VAL A 355 13.54 -17.57 8.75
C VAL A 355 13.48 -17.15 7.29
N THR A 356 12.27 -17.15 6.72
CA THR A 356 12.02 -16.62 5.37
C THR A 356 10.98 -15.53 5.45
N GLY A 357 11.24 -14.40 4.80
CA GLY A 357 10.32 -13.26 4.81
C GLY A 357 10.55 -12.30 3.65
N ILE A 358 9.77 -11.23 3.62
CA ILE A 358 9.88 -10.14 2.65
C ILE A 358 10.70 -9.02 3.29
N LEU A 359 11.77 -8.62 2.63
CA LEU A 359 12.63 -7.53 3.07
C LEU A 359 11.92 -6.19 2.84
N ASN A 360 11.87 -5.37 3.88
CA ASN A 360 11.38 -4.01 3.85
C ASN A 360 12.51 -3.06 4.26
N THR A 361 12.79 -2.05 3.43
CA THR A 361 13.83 -1.06 3.72
C THR A 361 13.18 0.27 4.09
N HIS A 362 13.50 0.78 5.28
CA HIS A 362 13.09 2.10 5.72
C HIS A 362 14.31 3.03 5.78
N SER A 363 14.36 4.01 4.88
CA SER A 363 15.34 5.09 4.92
C SER A 363 14.77 6.27 5.72
N LEU A 364 15.41 6.61 6.84
CA LEU A 364 15.15 7.87 7.53
C LEU A 364 16.00 8.98 6.86
N PRO A 365 15.50 10.22 6.73
CA PRO A 365 16.29 11.32 6.17
C PRO A 365 17.60 11.50 6.94
N GLY A 366 18.74 11.34 6.27
CA GLY A 366 20.08 11.49 6.86
C GLY A 366 20.59 10.32 7.72
N GLY A 367 19.86 9.19 7.79
CA GLY A 367 20.24 8.01 8.57
C GLY A 367 20.70 6.82 7.74
N THR A 368 21.28 5.81 8.40
CA THR A 368 21.57 4.50 7.77
C THR A 368 20.25 3.78 7.43
N PRO A 369 20.13 3.14 6.26
CA PRO A 369 18.93 2.39 5.91
C PRO A 369 18.71 1.27 6.93
N ARG A 370 17.51 1.22 7.51
CA ARG A 370 17.11 0.15 8.42
C ARG A 370 16.38 -0.93 7.62
N TYR A 371 16.87 -2.15 7.74
CA TYR A 371 16.30 -3.33 7.10
C TYR A 371 15.39 -4.06 8.09
N THR A 372 14.14 -4.28 7.71
CA THR A 372 13.17 -5.08 8.45
C THR A 372 12.73 -6.26 7.60
N LEU A 373 12.45 -7.40 8.23
CA LEU A 373 11.96 -8.60 7.57
C LEU A 373 10.54 -8.86 8.06
N THR A 374 9.60 -8.88 7.11
CA THR A 374 8.21 -9.25 7.39
C THR A 374 8.02 -10.73 7.13
N LEU A 375 7.74 -11.47 8.19
CA LEU A 375 7.52 -12.92 8.13
C LEU A 375 6.08 -13.23 7.67
N PRO A 376 5.83 -14.44 7.10
CA PRO A 376 4.48 -14.88 6.74
C PRO A 376 3.48 -14.86 7.89
N SER A 377 3.96 -14.94 9.14
CA SER A 377 3.12 -14.85 10.35
C SER A 377 2.69 -13.42 10.70
N GLY A 378 3.14 -12.40 9.96
CA GLY A 378 2.91 -10.98 10.27
C GLY A 378 3.89 -10.40 11.31
N VAL A 379 4.86 -11.18 11.78
CA VAL A 379 5.89 -10.69 12.72
C VAL A 379 6.96 -9.92 11.96
N HIS A 380 7.32 -8.73 12.47
CA HIS A 380 8.36 -7.88 11.90
C HIS A 380 9.65 -8.00 12.71
N CYS A 381 10.71 -8.50 12.06
CA CYS A 381 12.03 -8.64 12.65
C CYS A 381 12.97 -7.56 12.12
N ARG A 382 13.83 -7.00 12.96
CA ARG A 382 14.88 -6.08 12.53
C ARG A 382 16.11 -6.88 12.09
N LEU A 383 16.69 -6.57 10.94
CA LEU A 383 18.06 -7.00 10.65
C LEU A 383 19.01 -6.02 11.34
N ALA A 384 19.74 -6.52 12.32
CA ALA A 384 20.74 -5.75 13.03
C ALA A 384 22.14 -6.13 12.52
N TRP A 385 22.96 -5.11 12.30
CA TRP A 385 24.33 -5.25 11.84
C TRP A 385 25.23 -4.63 12.90
N GLU A 386 26.22 -5.35 13.39
CA GLU A 386 27.24 -4.76 14.26
C GLU A 386 28.37 -4.19 13.39
N HIS A 387 28.34 -2.89 13.06
CA HIS A 387 29.40 -1.98 12.54
C HIS A 387 30.43 -2.46 11.48
N PHE A 388 30.47 -3.73 11.06
CA PHE A 388 31.50 -4.32 10.18
C PHE A 388 30.95 -4.68 8.78
N LEU A 389 29.65 -4.92 8.66
CA LEU A 389 29.01 -5.06 7.35
C LEU A 389 28.51 -3.68 6.92
N LEU A 390 29.36 -2.95 6.21
CA LEU A 390 28.98 -1.70 5.56
C LEU A 390 27.72 -1.95 4.71
N PRO A 391 26.67 -1.12 4.81
CA PRO A 391 25.49 -1.21 3.95
C PRO A 391 25.83 -1.23 2.44
N ASN A 392 27.01 -0.70 2.08
CA ASN A 392 27.54 -0.66 0.72
C ASN A 392 28.02 -2.02 0.16
N GLN A 393 28.08 -3.11 0.93
CA GLN A 393 28.32 -4.45 0.36
C GLN A 393 27.02 -5.18 0.00
N ILE A 394 25.88 -4.56 0.28
CA ILE A 394 24.55 -5.16 0.11
C ILE A 394 23.79 -4.42 -1.00
N HIS A 395 24.43 -4.20 -2.14
CA HIS A 395 23.82 -3.50 -3.26
C HIS A 395 22.67 -4.28 -3.91
N ASP A 396 22.61 -5.60 -3.70
CA ASP A 396 21.63 -6.49 -4.36
C ASP A 396 20.35 -6.73 -3.53
N LEU A 397 20.25 -6.23 -2.29
CA LEU A 397 19.04 -6.37 -1.48
C LEU A 397 18.02 -5.27 -1.81
N GLU A 398 17.29 -5.49 -2.90
CA GLU A 398 16.18 -4.62 -3.27
C GLU A 398 14.99 -4.76 -2.30
N ASN A 399 14.36 -3.63 -1.98
CA ASN A 399 13.15 -3.59 -1.15
C ASN A 399 12.04 -4.45 -1.77
N GLY A 400 11.40 -5.31 -0.96
CA GLY A 400 10.38 -6.26 -1.42
C GLY A 400 10.93 -7.63 -1.85
N SER A 401 12.25 -7.83 -1.83
CA SER A 401 12.85 -9.14 -2.11
C SER A 401 12.44 -10.18 -1.07
N ARG A 402 12.16 -11.41 -1.52
CA ARG A 402 11.92 -12.53 -0.62
C ARG A 402 13.26 -13.16 -0.27
N ILE A 403 13.65 -13.08 1.00
CA ILE A 403 14.94 -13.58 1.47
C ILE A 403 14.78 -14.68 2.50
N ARG A 404 15.76 -15.60 2.52
CA ARG A 404 16.01 -16.53 3.61
C ARG A 404 17.17 -15.98 4.42
N LEU A 405 16.90 -15.69 5.68
CA LEU A 405 17.87 -15.15 6.62
C LEU A 405 18.19 -16.22 7.66
N THR A 406 19.48 -16.50 7.82
CA THR A 406 20.02 -17.30 8.92
C THR A 406 20.76 -16.35 9.86
N GLY A 407 20.60 -16.51 11.17
CA GLY A 407 21.27 -15.58 12.09
C GLY A 407 20.95 -15.83 13.53
N ILE A 408 21.63 -15.09 14.40
CA ILE A 408 21.43 -15.16 15.85
C ILE A 408 20.26 -14.28 16.23
N CYS A 409 19.30 -14.88 16.93
CA CYS A 409 18.16 -14.17 17.48
C CYS A 409 18.57 -13.31 18.69
N HIS A 410 18.24 -12.03 18.67
CA HIS A 410 18.51 -11.08 19.74
C HIS A 410 17.23 -10.30 20.07
N PHE A 411 16.75 -10.41 21.30
CA PHE A 411 15.64 -9.61 21.77
C PHE A 411 16.20 -8.30 22.32
N THR A 412 15.69 -7.16 21.92
CA THR A 412 15.97 -5.85 22.54
C THR A 412 14.76 -5.49 23.40
N GLN A 413 14.97 -5.09 24.64
CA GLN A 413 13.91 -4.52 25.49
C GLN A 413 13.56 -3.07 25.11
N ASP A 414 14.09 -2.62 23.97
CA ASP A 414 14.09 -1.22 23.57
C ASP A 414 12.70 -0.78 23.11
N SER A 415 12.05 0.04 23.94
CA SER A 415 10.74 0.64 23.71
C SER A 415 10.80 1.82 22.72
N SER A 416 11.64 1.73 21.68
CA SER A 416 11.95 2.86 20.79
C SER A 416 11.17 2.81 19.46
N SER A 417 10.16 3.70 19.39
CA SER A 417 9.66 4.48 18.25
C SER A 417 9.16 3.83 16.95
N ILE A 418 9.11 2.50 16.83
CA ILE A 418 8.39 1.84 15.71
C ILE A 418 7.16 1.11 16.29
N PRO A 419 5.92 1.51 15.92
CA PRO A 419 4.68 0.95 16.48
C PRO A 419 4.49 -0.58 16.29
N GLU A 420 5.32 -1.23 15.48
CA GLU A 420 5.12 -2.62 15.03
C GLU A 420 6.35 -3.53 15.22
N SER A 421 7.47 -3.04 15.77
CA SER A 421 8.66 -3.89 15.95
C SER A 421 8.54 -4.73 17.22
N THR A 422 8.58 -6.05 17.08
CA THR A 422 8.38 -7.03 18.16
C THR A 422 9.56 -7.10 19.16
N GLY A 423 10.42 -6.08 19.19
CA GLY A 423 11.70 -6.10 19.92
C GLY A 423 12.68 -7.18 19.41
N LEU A 424 12.39 -7.84 18.28
CA LEU A 424 13.17 -8.95 17.76
C LEU A 424 14.14 -8.47 16.68
N SER A 425 15.43 -8.70 16.92
CA SER A 425 16.51 -8.46 15.96
C SER A 425 17.19 -9.77 15.60
N ILE A 426 17.60 -9.91 14.34
CA ILE A 426 18.36 -11.06 13.86
C ILE A 426 19.71 -10.54 13.38
N LEU A 427 20.78 -11.13 13.90
CA LEU A 427 22.16 -10.80 13.55
C LEU A 427 22.71 -11.88 12.60
N PRO A 428 22.86 -11.61 11.30
CA PRO A 428 23.53 -12.52 10.38
C PRO A 428 25.01 -12.65 10.76
N ARG A 429 25.61 -13.84 10.60
CA ARG A 429 27.02 -14.08 10.94
C ARG A 429 27.95 -13.70 9.78
N SER A 430 27.44 -13.80 8.56
CA SER A 430 28.12 -13.43 7.31
C SER A 430 27.09 -13.01 6.27
N LEU A 431 27.56 -12.53 5.10
CA LEU A 431 26.67 -12.24 3.97
C LEU A 431 26.04 -13.51 3.37
N GLU A 432 26.70 -14.67 3.49
CA GLU A 432 26.19 -15.97 3.00
C GLU A 432 24.95 -16.46 3.75
N ASP A 433 24.76 -15.98 4.98
CA ASP A 433 23.58 -16.27 5.79
C ASP A 433 22.31 -15.59 5.21
N ILE A 434 22.45 -14.70 4.20
CA ILE A 434 21.37 -14.01 3.50
C ILE A 434 21.25 -14.56 2.08
N VAL A 435 20.18 -15.31 1.83
CA VAL A 435 19.92 -15.91 0.51
C VAL A 435 18.69 -15.27 -0.10
N ILE A 436 18.85 -14.64 -1.26
CA ILE A 436 17.73 -14.10 -2.04
C ILE A 436 17.00 -15.28 -2.70
N LEU A 437 15.75 -15.52 -2.30
CA LEU A 437 14.91 -16.58 -2.87
C LEU A 437 14.16 -16.09 -4.11
N ALA A 438 13.76 -14.83 -4.11
CA ALA A 438 13.16 -14.16 -5.24
C ALA A 438 13.45 -12.65 -5.15
N GLY A 439 13.74 -12.02 -6.29
CA GLY A 439 13.79 -10.57 -6.39
C GLY A 439 12.43 -9.93 -6.09
N PRO A 440 12.35 -8.60 -6.01
CA PRO A 440 11.10 -7.93 -5.73
C PRO A 440 10.09 -8.21 -6.84
N SER A 441 8.81 -8.17 -6.47
CA SER A 441 7.73 -8.25 -7.46
C SER A 441 7.92 -7.17 -8.51
N TRP A 442 7.84 -7.55 -9.80
CA TRP A 442 7.88 -6.59 -10.90
C TRP A 442 6.76 -5.55 -10.77
N TRP A 443 5.66 -5.90 -10.10
CA TRP A 443 4.57 -5.00 -9.76
C TRP A 443 4.89 -4.16 -8.53
N THR A 444 5.65 -3.10 -8.71
CA THR A 444 5.76 -2.01 -7.72
C THR A 444 4.56 -1.06 -7.85
N LYS A 445 4.25 -0.29 -6.80
CA LYS A 445 3.18 0.73 -6.85
C LYS A 445 3.37 1.71 -8.01
N GLU A 446 4.61 2.10 -8.26
CA GLU A 446 5.00 2.98 -9.37
C GLU A 446 4.75 2.35 -10.74
N ARG A 447 5.18 1.09 -10.94
CA ARG A 447 4.96 0.38 -12.21
C ARG A 447 3.49 0.09 -12.46
N LEU A 448 2.73 -0.27 -11.42
CA LEU A 448 1.27 -0.42 -11.52
C LEU A 448 0.62 0.89 -11.95
N MET A 449 0.96 2.01 -11.31
CA MET A 449 0.47 3.33 -11.70
C MET A 449 0.82 3.66 -13.16
N LEU A 450 2.06 3.40 -13.59
CA LEU A 450 2.48 3.61 -14.98
C LEU A 450 1.68 2.74 -15.97
N THR A 451 1.41 1.47 -15.65
CA THR A 451 0.57 0.61 -16.51
C THR A 451 -0.88 1.09 -16.60
N VAL A 452 -1.45 1.57 -15.49
CA VAL A 452 -2.79 2.16 -15.48
C VAL A 452 -2.82 3.43 -16.33
N TRP A 453 -1.82 4.31 -16.20
CA TRP A 453 -1.69 5.50 -17.04
C TRP A 453 -1.55 5.17 -18.52
N TRP A 454 -0.76 4.16 -18.87
CA TRP A 454 -0.63 3.67 -20.25
C TRP A 454 -1.96 3.15 -20.82
N LEU A 455 -2.70 2.37 -20.04
CA LEU A 455 -4.02 1.86 -20.43
C LEU A 455 -5.04 3.00 -20.62
N LEU A 456 -5.06 3.97 -19.71
CA LEU A 456 -5.91 5.16 -19.83
C LEU A 456 -5.55 5.98 -21.07
N GLY A 457 -4.26 6.12 -21.39
CA GLY A 457 -3.79 6.76 -22.62
C GLY A 457 -4.27 6.04 -23.88
N LEU A 458 -4.18 4.71 -23.92
CA LEU A 458 -4.67 3.90 -25.05
C LEU A 458 -6.18 4.05 -25.25
N VAL A 459 -6.96 4.00 -24.16
CA VAL A 459 -8.42 4.24 -24.22
C VAL A 459 -8.72 5.66 -24.69
N GLY A 460 -7.95 6.65 -24.21
CA GLY A 460 -8.06 8.05 -24.62
C GLY A 460 -7.79 8.30 -26.11
N ILE A 461 -7.01 7.44 -26.79
CA ILE A 461 -6.77 7.51 -28.23
C ILE A 461 -7.83 6.70 -29.01
N ALA A 462 -8.18 5.50 -28.53
CA ALA A 462 -9.10 4.59 -29.21
C ALA A 462 -10.54 5.14 -29.29
N LEU A 463 -11.04 5.77 -28.22
CA LEU A 463 -12.41 6.30 -28.18
C LEU A 463 -12.66 7.42 -29.21
N PRO A 464 -11.83 8.49 -29.30
CA PRO A 464 -11.95 9.48 -30.37
C PRO A 464 -11.80 8.87 -31.76
N GLY A 465 -10.86 7.95 -31.94
CA GLY A 465 -10.69 7.24 -33.22
C GLY A 465 -11.95 6.49 -33.66
N ALA A 466 -12.58 5.74 -32.74
CA ALA A 466 -13.83 5.04 -33.00
C ALA A 466 -14.99 6.00 -33.29
N LEU A 467 -15.06 7.15 -32.61
CA LEU A 467 -16.06 8.19 -32.87
C LEU A 467 -15.88 8.81 -34.26
N VAL A 468 -14.65 9.15 -34.65
CA VAL A 468 -14.33 9.68 -36.00
C VAL A 468 -14.66 8.64 -37.06
N PHE A 469 -14.32 7.37 -36.84
CA PHE A 469 -14.64 6.28 -37.77
C PHE A 469 -16.15 6.09 -37.92
N ARG A 470 -16.92 6.08 -36.82
CA ARG A 470 -18.39 6.03 -36.88
C ARG A 470 -18.98 7.23 -37.60
N TRP A 471 -18.42 8.43 -37.39
CA TRP A 471 -18.84 9.64 -38.08
C TRP A 471 -18.58 9.56 -39.59
N GLN A 472 -17.43 9.01 -40.00
CA GLN A 472 -17.12 8.76 -41.42
C GLN A 472 -18.09 7.76 -42.06
N LEU A 473 -18.38 6.65 -41.39
CA LEU A 473 -19.35 5.66 -41.88
C LEU A 473 -20.75 6.26 -42.03
N TRP A 474 -21.18 7.05 -41.04
CA TRP A 474 -22.46 7.75 -41.11
C TRP A 474 -22.51 8.70 -42.32
N ARG A 475 -21.42 9.43 -42.59
CA ARG A 475 -21.33 10.35 -43.74
C ARG A 475 -21.37 9.62 -45.08
N GLN A 476 -20.74 8.45 -45.21
CA GLN A 476 -20.83 7.66 -46.44
C GLN A 476 -22.22 7.08 -46.68
N SER A 477 -22.89 6.62 -45.61
CA SER A 477 -24.26 6.11 -45.72
C SER A 477 -25.25 7.17 -46.19
N GLN A 478 -25.08 8.44 -45.79
CA GLN A 478 -25.94 9.52 -46.29
C GLN A 478 -25.79 9.74 -47.80
N ARG A 479 -24.55 9.73 -48.32
CA ARG A 479 -24.31 9.91 -49.76
C ARG A 479 -24.91 8.79 -50.61
N ILE A 480 -24.85 7.55 -50.14
CA ILE A 480 -25.45 6.41 -50.84
C ILE A 480 -26.96 6.59 -50.91
N ARG A 481 -27.60 6.99 -49.82
CA ARG A 481 -29.06 7.26 -49.79
C ARG A 481 -29.47 8.40 -50.71
N GLU A 482 -28.66 9.46 -50.80
CA GLU A 482 -28.91 10.57 -51.73
C GLU A 482 -28.89 10.07 -53.18
N ILE A 483 -27.87 9.29 -53.56
CA ILE A 483 -27.75 8.72 -54.91
C ILE A 483 -28.89 7.73 -55.20
N GLU A 484 -29.27 6.89 -54.22
CA GLU A 484 -30.40 5.95 -54.37
C GLU A 484 -31.72 6.68 -54.57
N CYS A 485 -31.99 7.76 -53.81
CA CYS A 485 -33.17 8.60 -54.00
C CYS A 485 -33.16 9.27 -55.38
N GLU A 486 -32.05 9.84 -55.81
CA GLU A 486 -31.92 10.46 -57.14
C GLU A 486 -32.16 9.44 -58.25
N ALA A 487 -31.55 8.26 -58.15
CA ALA A 487 -31.72 7.17 -59.11
C ALA A 487 -33.18 6.69 -59.16
N ALA A 488 -33.82 6.50 -58.00
CA ALA A 488 -35.23 6.11 -57.93
C ALA A 488 -36.16 7.16 -58.54
N THR A 489 -35.91 8.46 -58.31
CA THR A 489 -36.71 9.53 -58.92
C THR A 489 -36.56 9.60 -60.43
N GLU A 490 -35.37 9.34 -60.96
CA GLU A 490 -35.13 9.38 -62.40
C GLU A 490 -35.69 8.14 -63.11
N GLU A 491 -35.59 6.96 -62.49
CA GLU A 491 -36.22 5.74 -62.98
C GLU A 491 -37.75 5.88 -63.06
N GLU A 492 -38.35 6.53 -62.06
CA GLU A 492 -39.78 6.83 -62.04
C GLU A 492 -40.17 7.80 -63.15
N ARG A 493 -39.41 8.87 -63.36
CA ARG A 493 -39.63 9.80 -64.48
C ARG A 493 -39.56 9.11 -65.83
N LEU A 494 -38.61 8.20 -66.01
CA LEU A 494 -38.46 7.42 -67.24
C LEU A 494 -39.57 6.38 -67.42
N ARG A 495 -40.11 5.80 -66.34
CA ARG A 495 -41.30 4.94 -66.38
C ARG A 495 -42.51 5.74 -66.85
N ILE A 496 -42.78 6.87 -66.21
CA ILE A 496 -43.92 7.75 -66.53
C ILE A 496 -43.83 8.26 -67.97
N ALA A 497 -42.65 8.67 -68.44
CA ALA A 497 -42.46 9.13 -69.81
C ALA A 497 -42.75 8.04 -70.87
N ARG A 498 -42.42 6.78 -70.57
CA ARG A 498 -42.73 5.63 -71.44
C ARG A 498 -44.22 5.34 -71.50
N GLU A 499 -44.88 5.27 -70.34
CA GLU A 499 -46.33 5.10 -70.27
C GLU A 499 -47.10 6.23 -70.99
N PHE A 500 -46.60 7.47 -70.88
CA PHE A 500 -47.13 8.63 -71.60
C PHE A 500 -47.04 8.45 -73.13
N HIS A 501 -45.86 8.04 -73.62
CA HIS A 501 -45.63 7.84 -75.04
C HIS A 501 -46.54 6.76 -75.62
N ASP A 502 -46.63 5.61 -74.94
CA ASP A 502 -47.39 4.46 -75.41
C ASP A 502 -48.89 4.75 -75.45
N CYS A 503 -49.43 5.39 -74.40
CA CYS A 503 -50.84 5.74 -74.32
C CYS A 503 -51.25 6.77 -75.39
N LEU A 504 -50.45 7.84 -75.57
CA LEU A 504 -50.74 8.86 -76.59
C LEU A 504 -50.59 8.31 -77.99
N GLN A 505 -49.57 7.50 -78.25
CA GLN A 505 -49.34 6.93 -79.57
C GLN A 505 -50.51 6.02 -79.96
N GLN A 506 -50.98 5.16 -79.05
CA GLN A 506 -52.09 4.26 -79.30
C GLN A 506 -53.40 5.02 -79.58
N GLN A 507 -53.68 6.08 -78.81
CA GLN A 507 -54.88 6.89 -78.98
C GLN A 507 -54.85 7.75 -80.26
N LEU A 508 -53.72 8.38 -80.58
CA LEU A 508 -53.54 9.16 -81.81
C LEU A 508 -53.59 8.27 -83.06
N SER A 509 -53.00 7.08 -83.02
CA SER A 509 -53.10 6.12 -84.11
C SER A 509 -54.55 5.68 -84.35
N SER A 510 -55.32 5.46 -83.29
CA SER A 510 -56.74 5.09 -83.41
C SER A 510 -57.60 6.24 -83.93
N ALA A 511 -57.31 7.49 -83.53
CA ALA A 511 -57.97 8.68 -84.07
C ALA A 511 -57.63 8.90 -85.56
N ALA A 512 -56.38 8.67 -85.97
CA ALA A 512 -55.95 8.74 -87.36
C ALA A 512 -56.68 7.70 -88.23
N LEU A 513 -56.80 6.46 -87.76
CA LEU A 513 -57.53 5.40 -88.45
C LEU A 513 -59.01 5.78 -88.66
N HIS A 514 -59.66 6.37 -87.66
CA HIS A 514 -61.04 6.84 -87.78
C HIS A 514 -61.19 7.99 -88.78
N LEU A 515 -60.24 8.93 -88.83
CA LEU A 515 -60.22 9.98 -89.85
C LEU A 515 -60.07 9.41 -91.27
N ASP A 516 -59.30 8.34 -91.44
CA ASP A 516 -59.20 7.65 -92.73
C ASP A 516 -60.50 6.91 -93.10
N THR A 517 -61.20 6.31 -92.13
CA THR A 517 -62.54 5.74 -92.38
C THR A 517 -63.58 6.81 -92.77
N LEU A 518 -63.49 8.01 -92.18
CA LEU A 518 -64.32 9.17 -92.53
C LEU A 518 -64.09 9.63 -93.98
N LYS A 519 -62.84 9.67 -94.43
CA LYS A 519 -62.51 9.98 -95.84
C LYS A 519 -63.12 8.98 -96.82
N GLY A 520 -63.14 7.70 -96.46
CA GLY A 520 -63.78 6.65 -97.26
C GLY A 520 -65.31 6.77 -97.31
N ALA A 521 -65.94 7.09 -96.17
CA ALA A 521 -67.40 7.23 -96.06
C ALA A 521 -67.95 8.45 -96.82
N LEU A 522 -67.12 9.49 -97.05
CA LEU A 522 -67.47 10.71 -97.77
C LEU A 522 -68.03 10.46 -99.18
N HIS A 523 -67.67 9.35 -99.81
CA HIS A 523 -68.09 8.98 -101.17
C HIS A 523 -69.17 7.88 -101.21
N ALA A 524 -69.39 7.15 -100.11
CA ALA A 524 -70.19 5.92 -100.10
C ALA A 524 -71.54 6.04 -99.37
N ALA A 525 -71.65 6.88 -98.33
CA ALA A 525 -72.89 7.03 -97.55
C ALA A 525 -72.97 8.42 -96.86
N PRO A 526 -73.35 9.49 -97.59
CA PRO A 526 -73.32 10.88 -97.11
C PRO A 526 -74.17 11.12 -95.84
N GLU A 527 -75.24 10.35 -95.68
CA GLU A 527 -76.19 10.47 -94.57
C GLU A 527 -75.68 9.93 -93.21
N MET A 528 -74.59 9.16 -93.21
CA MET A 528 -73.91 8.73 -91.97
C MET A 528 -72.81 9.70 -91.51
N LEU A 529 -72.44 10.67 -92.35
CA LEU A 529 -71.29 11.54 -92.14
C LEU A 529 -71.35 12.40 -90.86
N PRO A 530 -72.51 12.99 -90.48
CA PRO A 530 -72.60 13.75 -89.23
C PRO A 530 -72.30 12.90 -87.99
N ARG A 531 -72.75 11.64 -87.97
CA ARG A 531 -72.51 10.71 -86.85
C ARG A 531 -71.05 10.30 -86.73
N LEU A 532 -70.39 9.94 -87.85
CA LEU A 532 -68.96 9.61 -87.78
C LEU A 532 -68.08 10.81 -87.39
N ILE A 533 -68.47 12.03 -87.77
CA ILE A 533 -67.78 13.27 -87.34
C ILE A 533 -67.96 13.46 -85.83
N ASP A 534 -69.18 13.29 -85.31
CA ASP A 534 -69.46 13.38 -83.87
C ASP A 534 -68.69 12.33 -83.05
N ASP A 535 -68.62 11.09 -83.54
CA ASP A 535 -67.86 10.00 -82.91
C ASP A 535 -66.35 10.30 -82.88
N THR A 536 -65.81 10.80 -84.00
CA THR A 536 -64.38 11.17 -84.09
C THR A 536 -64.07 12.38 -83.22
N ALA A 537 -64.97 13.36 -83.17
CA ALA A 537 -64.83 14.52 -82.29
C ALA A 537 -64.95 14.13 -80.80
N ALA A 538 -65.82 13.18 -80.46
CA ALA A 538 -65.92 12.62 -79.11
C ALA A 538 -64.63 11.88 -78.72
N MET A 539 -64.06 11.11 -79.65
CA MET A 539 -62.79 10.41 -79.45
C MET A 539 -61.62 11.37 -79.24
N LEU A 540 -61.51 12.43 -80.06
CA LEU A 540 -60.48 13.46 -79.90
C LEU A 540 -60.65 14.25 -78.60
N ARG A 541 -61.88 14.55 -78.18
CA ARG A 541 -62.16 15.16 -76.87
C ARG A 541 -61.76 14.23 -75.73
N HIS A 542 -62.03 12.93 -75.85
CA HIS A 542 -61.60 11.93 -74.87
C HIS A 542 -60.06 11.86 -74.78
N CYS A 543 -59.37 11.84 -75.94
CA CYS A 543 -57.91 11.88 -76.00
C CYS A 543 -57.33 13.15 -75.35
N GLN A 544 -57.96 14.32 -75.57
CA GLN A 544 -57.55 15.57 -74.93
C GLN A 544 -57.78 15.57 -73.42
N VAL A 545 -58.85 14.95 -72.94
CA VAL A 545 -59.13 14.80 -71.50
C VAL A 545 -58.09 13.86 -70.89
N GLU A 546 -57.85 12.69 -71.47
CA GLU A 546 -56.82 11.75 -70.97
C GLU A 546 -55.42 12.38 -70.97
N ALA A 547 -55.01 13.07 -72.04
CA ALA A 547 -53.72 13.76 -72.09
C ALA A 547 -53.59 14.85 -71.01
N ARG A 548 -54.65 15.64 -70.77
CA ARG A 548 -54.66 16.67 -69.71
C ARG A 548 -54.63 16.06 -68.31
N HIS A 549 -55.30 14.93 -68.10
CA HIS A 549 -55.28 14.22 -66.82
C HIS A 549 -53.89 13.61 -66.56
N CYS A 550 -53.23 12.99 -67.54
CA CYS A 550 -51.86 12.50 -67.40
C CYS A 550 -50.84 13.63 -67.12
N ILE A 551 -51.01 14.80 -67.74
CA ILE A 551 -50.19 16.00 -67.44
C ILE A 551 -50.45 16.51 -66.02
N TRP A 552 -51.68 16.40 -65.52
CA TRP A 552 -52.02 16.77 -64.15
C TRP A 552 -51.36 15.83 -63.14
N ASP A 553 -51.33 14.53 -63.43
CA ASP A 553 -50.68 13.52 -62.59
C ASP A 553 -49.16 13.81 -62.47
N LEU A 554 -48.48 14.10 -63.58
CA LEU A 554 -47.08 14.55 -63.65
C LEU A 554 -46.78 15.84 -62.86
N ARG A 555 -47.79 16.70 -62.67
CA ARG A 555 -47.66 17.96 -61.93
C ARG A 555 -48.00 17.80 -60.45
N SER A 556 -48.57 16.67 -60.07
CA SER A 556 -49.08 16.39 -58.72
C SER A 556 -48.15 15.47 -57.93
N ASP A 557 -46.85 15.77 -57.91
CA ASP A 557 -45.86 15.24 -56.95
C ASP A 557 -46.21 15.54 -55.46
N ALA A 558 -47.39 16.11 -55.17
CA ALA A 558 -47.83 16.53 -53.84
C ALA A 558 -49.08 15.80 -53.30
N ALA A 559 -49.73 14.91 -54.06
CA ALA A 559 -51.01 14.30 -53.65
C ALA A 559 -50.92 12.87 -53.05
N VAL A 560 -49.72 12.31 -52.86
CA VAL A 560 -49.49 10.90 -52.45
C VAL A 560 -49.72 10.65 -50.94
N ARG A 561 -50.66 11.36 -50.28
CA ARG A 561 -50.94 11.14 -48.84
C ARG A 561 -52.42 11.14 -48.44
N SER A 562 -53.36 11.07 -49.38
CA SER A 562 -54.79 10.87 -49.06
C SER A 562 -55.25 9.45 -49.40
N SER A 563 -56.07 8.88 -48.52
CA SER A 563 -56.67 7.54 -48.71
C SER A 563 -57.68 7.56 -49.88
N LEU A 564 -57.88 6.43 -50.58
CA LEU A 564 -58.86 6.28 -51.66
C LEU A 564 -60.24 6.74 -51.22
N THR A 565 -60.60 6.42 -49.97
CA THR A 565 -61.85 6.84 -49.33
C THR A 565 -61.98 8.36 -49.28
N THR A 566 -60.94 9.06 -48.85
CA THR A 566 -60.91 10.53 -48.80
C THR A 566 -61.01 11.10 -50.21
N SER A 567 -60.22 10.57 -51.16
CA SER A 567 -60.20 11.06 -52.53
C SER A 567 -61.55 10.90 -53.24
N LEU A 568 -62.26 9.77 -53.01
CA LEU A 568 -63.59 9.53 -53.60
C LEU A 568 -64.64 10.47 -53.01
N ASN A 569 -64.60 10.67 -51.70
CA ASN A 569 -65.51 11.57 -51.00
C ASN A 569 -65.32 13.03 -51.46
N ASP A 570 -64.08 13.49 -51.57
CA ASP A 570 -63.76 14.86 -52.02
C ASP A 570 -64.13 15.06 -53.50
N TRP A 571 -63.88 14.06 -54.36
CA TRP A 571 -64.24 14.12 -55.77
C TRP A 571 -65.76 14.18 -55.98
N LEU A 572 -66.52 13.35 -55.26
CA LEU A 572 -67.99 13.38 -55.30
C LEU A 572 -68.53 14.72 -54.80
N GLY A 573 -67.98 15.24 -53.69
CA GLY A 573 -68.39 16.51 -53.11
C GLY A 573 -68.13 17.74 -53.98
N SER A 574 -67.13 17.68 -54.87
CA SER A 574 -66.71 18.82 -55.70
C SER A 574 -67.34 18.87 -57.10
N ARG A 575 -67.80 17.73 -57.65
CA ARG A 575 -68.32 17.65 -59.04
C ARG A 575 -69.84 17.49 -59.17
N ILE A 576 -70.55 17.05 -58.14
CA ILE A 576 -72.00 16.89 -58.20
C ILE A 576 -72.66 18.21 -57.82
N ARG A 577 -73.00 19.00 -58.84
CA ARG A 577 -73.70 20.28 -58.68
C ARG A 577 -75.18 20.07 -58.29
N PRO A 578 -75.80 20.99 -57.54
CA PRO A 578 -77.23 20.94 -57.20
C PRO A 578 -78.17 21.01 -58.41
N ASP A 579 -77.65 21.32 -59.59
CA ASP A 579 -78.38 21.51 -60.86
C ASP A 579 -78.69 20.18 -61.59
N ILE A 580 -78.18 19.04 -61.11
CA ILE A 580 -78.42 17.71 -61.69
C ILE A 580 -79.52 17.00 -60.87
N ASN A 581 -80.57 16.53 -61.54
CA ASN A 581 -81.73 15.88 -60.92
C ASN A 581 -81.47 14.41 -60.47
N THR A 582 -80.20 14.07 -60.22
CA THR A 582 -79.70 12.73 -59.89
C THR A 582 -78.91 12.80 -58.59
N GLN A 583 -79.34 12.06 -57.57
CA GLN A 583 -78.69 11.98 -56.27
C GLN A 583 -77.59 10.92 -56.31
N VAL A 584 -76.36 11.28 -55.93
CA VAL A 584 -75.26 10.33 -55.79
C VAL A 584 -74.91 10.14 -54.32
N GLN A 585 -74.90 8.90 -53.85
CA GLN A 585 -74.58 8.54 -52.47
C GLN A 585 -73.29 7.73 -52.40
N PHE A 586 -72.36 8.15 -51.54
CA PHE A 586 -71.17 7.38 -51.19
C PHE A 586 -71.35 6.67 -49.86
N VAL A 587 -71.04 5.38 -49.81
CA VAL A 587 -71.05 4.56 -48.61
C VAL A 587 -69.70 3.85 -48.50
N HIS A 588 -68.99 4.10 -47.40
CA HIS A 588 -67.74 3.42 -47.10
C HIS A 588 -67.91 2.49 -45.89
N GLU A 589 -67.48 1.25 -46.04
CA GLU A 589 -67.54 0.22 -45.00
C GLU A 589 -66.16 -0.39 -44.75
N GLY A 590 -65.73 -0.38 -43.49
CA GLY A 590 -64.45 -0.96 -43.06
C GLY A 590 -63.33 0.06 -42.94
N THR A 591 -62.09 -0.43 -42.83
CA THR A 591 -60.87 0.41 -42.78
C THR A 591 -60.05 0.10 -44.01
N GLU A 592 -59.69 1.15 -44.75
CA GLU A 592 -58.87 1.02 -45.96
C GLU A 592 -57.49 0.42 -45.61
N PRO A 593 -57.13 -0.74 -46.19
CA PRO A 593 -55.81 -1.33 -46.01
C PRO A 593 -54.76 -0.58 -46.84
N PRO A 594 -53.45 -0.75 -46.57
CA PRO A 594 -52.43 -0.26 -47.48
C PRO A 594 -52.59 -0.93 -48.84
N LEU A 595 -52.94 -0.14 -49.86
CA LEU A 595 -53.09 -0.61 -51.23
C LEU A 595 -51.74 -0.53 -51.96
N PRO A 596 -51.46 -1.46 -52.90
CA PRO A 596 -50.27 -1.37 -53.75
C PRO A 596 -50.23 -0.04 -54.51
N GLU A 597 -49.02 0.40 -54.84
CA GLU A 597 -48.79 1.61 -55.62
C GLU A 597 -49.60 1.59 -56.93
N GLY A 598 -50.21 2.72 -57.30
CA GLY A 598 -51.07 2.82 -58.50
C GLY A 598 -52.48 2.22 -58.36
N THR A 599 -52.76 1.38 -57.36
CA THR A 599 -54.09 0.76 -57.16
C THR A 599 -55.20 1.79 -56.82
N PRO A 600 -55.00 2.74 -55.88
CA PRO A 600 -55.99 3.77 -55.61
C PRO A 600 -56.34 4.60 -56.84
N PHE A 601 -55.34 4.88 -57.69
CA PHE A 601 -55.52 5.63 -58.92
C PHE A 601 -56.43 4.89 -59.92
N GLN A 602 -56.18 3.60 -60.17
CA GLN A 602 -57.01 2.84 -61.10
C GLN A 602 -58.45 2.66 -60.58
N LEU A 603 -58.63 2.41 -59.28
CA LEU A 603 -59.97 2.35 -58.66
C LEU A 603 -60.71 3.70 -58.77
N MET A 604 -60.02 4.82 -58.53
CA MET A 604 -60.58 6.16 -58.73
C MET A 604 -61.05 6.35 -60.18
N ARG A 605 -60.25 5.97 -61.17
CA ARG A 605 -60.61 6.12 -62.59
C ARG A 605 -61.80 5.26 -62.99
N ILE A 606 -61.89 4.04 -62.44
CA ILE A 606 -63.06 3.17 -62.66
C ILE A 606 -64.32 3.83 -62.09
N ALA A 607 -64.27 4.37 -60.87
CA ALA A 607 -65.41 5.07 -60.27
C ALA A 607 -65.84 6.28 -61.11
N GLN A 608 -64.89 7.12 -61.53
CA GLN A 608 -65.16 8.31 -62.33
C GLN A 608 -65.85 7.98 -63.66
N GLU A 609 -65.33 6.99 -64.37
CA GLU A 609 -65.87 6.56 -65.66
C GLU A 609 -67.24 5.89 -65.50
N ALA A 610 -67.43 5.04 -64.48
CA ALA A 610 -68.73 4.44 -64.20
C ALA A 610 -69.81 5.48 -63.89
N ILE A 611 -69.48 6.49 -63.08
CA ILE A 611 -70.40 7.57 -62.69
C ILE A 611 -70.67 8.50 -63.87
N ALA A 612 -69.66 8.83 -64.68
CA ALA A 612 -69.84 9.60 -65.90
C ALA A 612 -70.80 8.89 -66.88
N ASN A 613 -70.62 7.58 -67.05
CA ASN A 613 -71.51 6.77 -67.88
C ASN A 613 -72.95 6.75 -67.34
N ALA A 614 -73.13 6.62 -66.03
CA ALA A 614 -74.45 6.71 -65.41
C ALA A 614 -75.09 8.09 -65.67
N LEU A 615 -74.39 9.18 -65.40
CA LEU A 615 -74.92 10.54 -65.60
C LEU A 615 -75.26 10.85 -67.06
N ALA A 616 -74.45 10.36 -68.01
CA ALA A 616 -74.65 10.63 -69.43
C ALA A 616 -75.75 9.76 -70.07
N HIS A 617 -75.91 8.51 -69.63
CA HIS A 617 -76.68 7.52 -70.38
C HIS A 617 -77.83 6.86 -69.63
N SER A 618 -77.88 6.90 -68.30
CA SER A 618 -78.86 6.11 -67.54
C SER A 618 -80.20 6.82 -67.31
N SER A 619 -80.23 8.16 -67.30
CA SER A 619 -81.35 8.95 -66.77
C SER A 619 -81.76 8.54 -65.34
N ALA A 620 -80.83 7.98 -64.56
CA ALA A 620 -81.04 7.57 -63.18
C ALA A 620 -81.38 8.74 -62.28
N ARG A 621 -82.20 8.47 -61.26
CA ARG A 621 -82.47 9.39 -60.14
C ARG A 621 -81.51 9.16 -58.99
N HIS A 622 -80.98 7.94 -58.84
CA HIS A 622 -80.05 7.57 -57.79
C HIS A 622 -78.86 6.81 -58.35
N ILE A 623 -77.67 7.21 -57.92
CA ILE A 623 -76.42 6.48 -58.13
C ILE A 623 -75.81 6.19 -56.75
N GLN A 624 -75.53 4.92 -56.46
CA GLN A 624 -74.88 4.51 -55.22
C GLN A 624 -73.46 4.02 -55.51
N VAL A 625 -72.50 4.58 -54.79
CA VAL A 625 -71.10 4.15 -54.79
C VAL A 625 -70.80 3.56 -53.43
N ARG A 626 -70.53 2.26 -53.38
CA ARG A 626 -70.18 1.53 -52.15
C ARG A 626 -68.73 1.07 -52.24
N LEU A 627 -67.92 1.45 -51.26
CA LEU A 627 -66.55 0.96 -51.09
C LEU A 627 -66.48 0.11 -49.82
N ARG A 628 -66.22 -1.18 -49.98
CA ARG A 628 -66.09 -2.13 -48.88
C ARG A 628 -64.66 -2.61 -48.76
N CYS A 629 -64.04 -2.31 -47.63
CA CYS A 629 -62.66 -2.64 -47.31
C CYS A 629 -62.62 -3.73 -46.23
N THR A 630 -62.05 -4.88 -46.56
CA THR A 630 -61.80 -5.96 -45.61
C THR A 630 -60.32 -6.35 -45.61
N ARG A 631 -59.90 -7.19 -44.66
CA ARG A 631 -58.52 -7.70 -44.64
C ARG A 631 -58.17 -8.59 -45.85
N GLN A 632 -59.15 -9.12 -46.57
CA GLN A 632 -58.94 -10.08 -47.65
C GLN A 632 -59.17 -9.50 -49.05
N HIS A 633 -60.01 -8.48 -49.17
CA HIS A 633 -60.32 -7.86 -50.45
C HIS A 633 -60.84 -6.42 -50.26
N VAL A 634 -60.68 -5.62 -51.32
CA VAL A 634 -61.36 -4.34 -51.50
C VAL A 634 -62.38 -4.51 -52.63
N GLU A 635 -63.63 -4.13 -52.37
CA GLU A 635 -64.73 -4.22 -53.32
C GLU A 635 -65.36 -2.85 -53.51
N MET A 636 -65.46 -2.40 -54.76
CA MET A 636 -66.11 -1.15 -55.14
C MET A 636 -67.29 -1.45 -56.05
N ILE A 637 -68.48 -1.01 -55.64
CA ILE A 637 -69.73 -1.24 -56.35
C ILE A 637 -70.34 0.11 -56.73
N ILE A 638 -70.67 0.28 -58.01
CA ILE A 638 -71.38 1.44 -58.53
C ILE A 638 -72.69 0.95 -59.14
N GLU A 639 -73.81 1.44 -58.61
CA GLU A 639 -75.17 1.04 -58.98
C GLU A 639 -76.00 2.28 -59.37
N ASP A 640 -76.72 2.22 -60.49
CA ASP A 640 -77.71 3.24 -60.88
C ASP A 640 -79.11 2.65 -61.03
N ASP A 641 -80.15 3.45 -60.81
CA ASP A 641 -81.58 3.07 -60.97
C ASP A 641 -82.16 3.46 -62.34
N GLY A 642 -81.31 3.65 -63.34
CA GLY A 642 -81.70 4.17 -64.64
C GLY A 642 -82.27 3.13 -65.61
N ARG A 643 -82.28 3.47 -66.90
CA ARG A 643 -82.93 2.64 -67.94
C ARG A 643 -82.23 1.32 -68.27
N GLY A 644 -81.01 1.09 -67.78
CA GLY A 644 -80.20 -0.09 -68.14
C GLY A 644 -80.02 -0.30 -69.65
N PHE A 645 -79.44 -1.45 -70.04
CA PHE A 645 -79.30 -1.83 -71.45
C PHE A 645 -79.28 -3.36 -71.62
N GLU A 646 -79.47 -3.85 -72.85
CA GLU A 646 -79.37 -5.29 -73.13
C GLU A 646 -77.91 -5.76 -73.16
N PRO A 647 -77.53 -6.82 -72.40
CA PRO A 647 -76.17 -7.35 -72.38
C PRO A 647 -75.68 -7.87 -73.75
N GLY A 648 -76.59 -8.33 -74.62
CA GLY A 648 -76.26 -8.87 -75.95
C GLY A 648 -75.59 -7.88 -76.91
N LEU A 649 -75.67 -6.57 -76.61
CA LEU A 649 -74.96 -5.51 -77.32
C LEU A 649 -73.45 -5.47 -77.04
N LEU A 650 -72.95 -6.23 -76.05
CA LEU A 650 -71.53 -6.25 -75.64
C LEU A 650 -70.65 -7.15 -76.52
N THR A 651 -71.23 -8.05 -77.32
CA THR A 651 -70.51 -9.06 -78.12
C THR A 651 -70.02 -8.56 -79.49
N HIS A 652 -70.48 -7.38 -79.92
CA HIS A 652 -69.99 -6.71 -81.13
C HIS A 652 -69.64 -5.25 -80.79
N PRO A 653 -68.38 -4.81 -80.93
CA PRO A 653 -68.01 -3.44 -80.66
C PRO A 653 -68.70 -2.52 -81.69
N ARG A 654 -69.77 -1.85 -81.26
CA ARG A 654 -70.33 -0.73 -82.02
C ARG A 654 -69.45 0.51 -81.78
N PRO A 655 -69.17 1.31 -82.81
CA PRO A 655 -68.47 2.59 -82.65
C PRO A 655 -69.20 3.44 -81.59
N GLY A 656 -68.45 3.99 -80.61
CA GLY A 656 -68.99 4.91 -79.59
C GLY A 656 -69.07 4.40 -78.14
N HIS A 657 -68.76 3.12 -77.84
CA HIS A 657 -68.83 2.57 -76.48
C HIS A 657 -67.44 2.20 -75.89
N PHE A 658 -66.53 3.19 -75.79
CA PHE A 658 -65.15 2.96 -75.29
C PHE A 658 -65.04 2.91 -73.76
N GLY A 659 -66.03 3.42 -73.02
CA GLY A 659 -66.00 3.49 -71.56
C GLY A 659 -65.95 2.10 -70.89
N LEU A 660 -66.76 1.15 -71.36
CA LEU A 660 -66.86 -0.19 -70.75
C LEU A 660 -65.62 -1.07 -71.00
N SER A 661 -64.97 -0.95 -72.16
CA SER A 661 -63.69 -1.64 -72.42
C SER A 661 -62.57 -1.06 -71.55
N GLY A 662 -62.55 0.27 -71.39
CA GLY A 662 -61.59 0.94 -70.51
C GLY A 662 -61.73 0.52 -69.04
N LEU A 663 -62.96 0.30 -68.56
CA LEU A 663 -63.20 -0.22 -67.21
C LEU A 663 -62.59 -1.61 -67.01
N LYS A 664 -62.77 -2.52 -67.97
CA LYS A 664 -62.22 -3.89 -67.90
C LYS A 664 -60.70 -3.90 -67.94
N GLU A 665 -60.09 -3.10 -68.81
CA GLU A 665 -58.63 -3.00 -68.93
C GLU A 665 -58.01 -2.45 -67.64
N ARG A 666 -58.60 -1.41 -67.05
CA ARG A 666 -58.12 -0.82 -65.79
C ARG A 666 -58.26 -1.77 -64.60
N ALA A 667 -59.33 -2.56 -64.54
CA ALA A 667 -59.47 -3.61 -63.53
C ALA A 667 -58.41 -4.71 -63.69
N ALA A 668 -58.17 -5.17 -64.93
CA ALA A 668 -57.13 -6.15 -65.21
C ALA A 668 -55.71 -5.67 -64.85
N LYS A 669 -55.40 -4.38 -65.07
CA LYS A 669 -54.10 -3.77 -64.70
C LYS A 669 -53.76 -3.85 -63.21
N ILE A 670 -54.77 -3.92 -62.34
CA ILE A 670 -54.58 -4.07 -60.90
C ILE A 670 -54.89 -5.50 -60.41
N GLY A 671 -55.11 -6.46 -61.33
CA GLY A 671 -55.50 -7.82 -60.97
C GLY A 671 -56.87 -7.91 -60.28
N ALA A 672 -57.77 -6.95 -60.53
CA ALA A 672 -59.12 -6.95 -60.01
C ALA A 672 -60.11 -7.58 -60.99
N ASP A 673 -61.08 -8.31 -60.45
CA ASP A 673 -62.21 -8.84 -61.21
C ASP A 673 -63.27 -7.75 -61.37
N LEU A 674 -63.77 -7.56 -62.59
CA LEU A 674 -64.87 -6.64 -62.87
C LEU A 674 -66.10 -7.40 -63.37
N GLU A 675 -67.21 -7.23 -62.64
CA GLU A 675 -68.51 -7.76 -62.97
C GLU A 675 -69.46 -6.63 -63.37
N LEU A 676 -70.10 -6.75 -64.53
CA LEU A 676 -71.10 -5.81 -65.04
C LEU A 676 -72.44 -6.54 -65.14
N THR A 677 -73.45 -6.04 -64.43
CA THR A 677 -74.83 -6.53 -64.50
C THR A 677 -75.75 -5.39 -64.92
N THR A 678 -76.56 -5.59 -65.96
CA THR A 678 -77.59 -4.64 -66.38
C THR A 678 -78.78 -5.37 -66.98
N ARG A 679 -79.97 -4.78 -66.86
CA ARG A 679 -81.14 -5.19 -67.62
C ARG A 679 -81.94 -3.94 -68.03
N PRO A 680 -82.59 -3.95 -69.21
CA PRO A 680 -83.47 -2.86 -69.60
C PRO A 680 -84.54 -2.60 -68.53
N GLY A 681 -84.66 -1.33 -68.12
CA GLY A 681 -85.62 -0.85 -67.12
C GLY A 681 -85.20 -1.03 -65.65
N THR A 682 -84.05 -1.62 -65.34
CA THR A 682 -83.62 -1.90 -63.95
C THR A 682 -82.24 -1.35 -63.58
N GLY A 683 -81.65 -0.47 -64.40
CA GLY A 683 -80.36 0.16 -64.14
C GLY A 683 -79.13 -0.68 -64.48
N THR A 684 -77.97 -0.22 -64.00
CA THR A 684 -76.65 -0.86 -64.19
C THR A 684 -75.91 -0.99 -62.88
N ARG A 685 -75.23 -2.13 -62.70
CA ARG A 685 -74.34 -2.43 -61.58
C ARG A 685 -72.96 -2.81 -62.10
N ILE A 686 -71.94 -2.11 -61.62
CA ILE A 686 -70.52 -2.42 -61.86
C ILE A 686 -69.90 -2.75 -60.50
N ALA A 687 -69.37 -3.95 -60.35
CA ALA A 687 -68.64 -4.38 -59.16
C ALA A 687 -67.20 -4.70 -59.53
N VAL A 688 -66.25 -4.09 -58.83
CA VAL A 688 -64.81 -4.33 -58.99
C VAL A 688 -64.28 -4.90 -57.68
N ARG A 689 -63.64 -6.07 -57.75
CA ARG A 689 -63.14 -6.78 -56.58
C ARG A 689 -61.66 -7.07 -56.72
N LEU A 690 -60.88 -6.55 -55.78
CA LEU A 690 -59.44 -6.76 -55.67
C LEU A 690 -59.14 -7.67 -54.48
N SER A 691 -58.52 -8.82 -54.73
CA SER A 691 -58.05 -9.71 -53.66
C SER A 691 -56.70 -9.22 -53.11
N LEU A 692 -56.59 -9.07 -51.79
CA LEU A 692 -55.36 -8.61 -51.13
C LEU A 692 -54.40 -9.78 -50.82
N SER A 693 -54.88 -11.02 -50.86
CA SER A 693 -54.06 -12.21 -50.61
C SER A 693 -53.21 -12.64 -51.81
N SER A 694 -53.58 -12.24 -53.03
CA SER A 694 -52.82 -12.53 -54.26
C SER A 694 -51.62 -11.61 -54.49
N LEU A 695 -51.54 -10.47 -53.77
CA LEU A 695 -50.48 -9.47 -53.94
C LEU A 695 -49.31 -9.63 -52.94
N GLN A 696 -49.42 -10.54 -51.97
CA GLN A 696 -48.35 -10.83 -51.00
C GLN A 696 -47.30 -11.85 -51.49
N HIS A 697 -47.49 -12.49 -52.65
CA HIS A 697 -46.58 -13.53 -53.16
C HIS A 697 -45.46 -13.01 -54.08
N GLU A 698 -45.49 -11.75 -54.53
CA GLU A 698 -44.49 -11.21 -55.48
C GLU A 698 -43.49 -10.19 -54.87
N SER A 699 -43.59 -9.88 -53.57
CA SER A 699 -42.68 -8.95 -52.87
C SER A 699 -41.65 -9.66 -51.98
N SER A 700 -41.31 -10.90 -52.32
CA SER A 700 -40.19 -11.66 -51.73
C SER A 700 -39.23 -12.10 -52.84
N PHE A 701 -38.53 -11.15 -53.45
CA PHE A 701 -37.25 -11.37 -54.13
C PHE A 701 -36.34 -10.16 -53.96
#